data_AF-A0A972KXJ5-F1
#
_entry.id   AF-A0A972KXJ5-F1
#
_cell.length_a   1.000
_cell.length_b   1.000
_cell.length_c   1.000
_cell.angle_alpha   90.00
_cell.angle_beta   90.00
_cell.angle_gamma   90.00
#
_symmetry.space_group_name_H-M   'P 1'
#
loop_
_entity.id
_entity.type
_entity.pdbx_description
1 polymer ?
#
loop_
_entity_poly.entity_id
_entity_poly.type
_entity_poly.pdbx_seq_one_letter_code
_entity_poly.pdbx_strand_id
1 'polypeptide(L)'
;MKSIGSLYFAGLCIVSLLTACGGGGSGSENVQSGSNQPASEQIQIVGAGIKGPLAFADAKIYLLDPTFPEFYDVNSPISSAITNASAQITGLSVPADSQPPYVLTIGGNSSIDLNTGKAPVINTLVTVITADMLSGNKPIYTTPLTTLAFHMARHDSNSATSTKEFVSKLYNAAPQVSSFFSIDPTVYIDIFSSPLVINASTVTVAEQKEAVHHRAALEAFAAKIYDLSLMLENISTDVIIDRLALDLQSDGVIDNAANGTIIGGIDTTIINQKPLEMTIPNTTYQVNDIIALMSEERILIGTSTESKFLVDEITLPTAAAPTPVAPTPVAPTPVAPTPVAPAPVAPTPVVPAQTTTFPLDLRNAVPEEASISVNVEKPENSTTATIRISAIDADHQNEGELIINGNPPVALFGAQGISTNNTISANITISTPESYWNNGNNSLKFRHTSSGGFVIESLSVTFQVPSTNINKPILALSINNLNFGTQDIGGMSNELSVSLNNTGSAPFSLSSISISTDFIENNSCSNFIPVGGNCTFSISFIPSSEGTISGALVISDNTDTYSISLTGVGNTSAASAPVATPPTNTVLYVDFENHPGGTYTKQNAMQDFNANESTEGIVIVDTDIVSDPSSNPSRGKVMRVTHRANRAGSEGGFRFKARFPPADEYYMAFDIFIPDNYELIAAEKMPGLMYGTLLDASHAYEVLPTPEGVKAFSVMHQLLGAEPYSGLGENKFSSYVYDADVVMRDIIFDTATPETNVTSGSNPPDAQTLWRMPKGQWVRIEQRVKQNTATSTDGVGDLRDGIIQEWVNGQLMVDSRRRFRSVNTMRIDGIFMYSYYGGDPTDAINRPAQTQFEYYDNFIVSTSRITR
;
A
#
# COMPACT_ATOMS: atom_id res chain seq x y z
N MET A 1 -63.46 -12.39 17.16
CA MET A 1 -63.92 -13.76 16.83
C MET A 1 -62.77 -14.48 16.14
N LYS A 2 -62.33 -15.60 16.75
CA LYS A 2 -61.54 -16.74 16.25
C LYS A 2 -60.16 -16.48 15.59
N SER A 3 -59.05 -17.16 15.92
CA SER A 3 -58.69 -18.08 17.03
C SER A 3 -57.21 -18.51 16.85
N ILE A 4 -56.32 -18.40 17.87
CA ILE A 4 -55.72 -19.46 18.74
C ILE A 4 -54.56 -20.25 18.05
N GLY A 5 -53.39 -20.49 18.67
CA GLY A 5 -52.97 -20.22 20.04
C GLY A 5 -51.52 -20.63 20.38
N SER A 6 -51.09 -20.18 21.57
CA SER A 6 -49.87 -20.55 22.28
C SER A 6 -50.03 -21.88 23.03
N LEU A 7 -48.94 -22.62 23.23
CA LEU A 7 -48.81 -23.57 24.34
C LEU A 7 -47.37 -23.58 24.89
N TYR A 8 -47.23 -23.16 26.14
CA TYR A 8 -46.14 -23.51 27.05
C TYR A 8 -46.55 -24.75 27.84
N PHE A 9 -45.65 -25.68 28.12
CA PHE A 9 -45.72 -26.53 29.31
C PHE A 9 -44.32 -26.95 29.79
N ALA A 10 -44.13 -26.80 31.10
CA ALA A 10 -42.97 -27.19 31.90
C ALA A 10 -43.04 -28.67 32.32
N GLY A 11 -41.91 -29.26 32.75
CA GLY A 11 -41.89 -30.58 33.38
C GLY A 11 -40.53 -31.16 33.76
N LEU A 12 -40.09 -30.83 34.97
CA LEU A 12 -39.07 -31.39 35.88
C LEU A 12 -38.47 -32.81 35.67
N CYS A 13 -37.14 -32.88 35.92
CA CYS A 13 -36.33 -33.79 36.76
C CYS A 13 -36.56 -35.33 36.80
N ILE A 14 -35.45 -36.10 36.67
CA ILE A 14 -35.01 -37.17 37.60
C ILE A 14 -33.52 -37.52 37.33
N VAL A 15 -32.83 -37.88 38.42
CA VAL A 15 -31.37 -38.00 38.61
C VAL A 15 -30.92 -39.48 38.53
N SER A 16 -29.65 -39.68 38.11
CA SER A 16 -28.63 -40.60 38.70
C SER A 16 -28.46 -42.10 38.31
N LEU A 17 -27.18 -42.41 37.99
CA LEU A 17 -26.30 -43.54 38.39
C LEU A 17 -25.92 -44.68 37.39
N LEU A 18 -24.60 -44.69 37.10
CA LEU A 18 -23.60 -45.79 37.23
C LEU A 18 -23.34 -46.86 36.13
N THR A 19 -22.04 -46.90 35.79
CA THR A 19 -21.10 -48.06 35.62
C THR A 19 -21.00 -48.86 34.32
N ALA A 20 -19.89 -48.59 33.60
CA ALA A 20 -18.74 -49.47 33.30
C ALA A 20 -18.96 -50.90 32.75
N CYS A 21 -18.41 -51.17 31.54
CA CYS A 21 -17.48 -52.29 31.28
C CYS A 21 -16.92 -52.29 29.84
N GLY A 22 -15.58 -52.28 29.73
CA GLY A 22 -14.78 -53.30 29.04
C GLY A 22 -14.87 -53.53 27.52
N GLY A 23 -13.70 -53.51 26.87
CA GLY A 23 -13.31 -54.54 25.89
C GLY A 23 -13.01 -54.04 24.48
N GLY A 24 -11.77 -54.24 24.03
CA GLY A 24 -11.27 -53.81 22.71
C GLY A 24 -11.36 -54.88 21.62
N GLY A 25 -10.83 -54.52 20.43
CA GLY A 25 -10.27 -55.47 19.47
C GLY A 25 -10.88 -55.48 18.07
N SER A 26 -10.06 -55.03 17.10
CA SER A 26 -9.85 -55.62 15.77
C SER A 26 -10.97 -55.49 14.72
N GLY A 27 -10.61 -54.90 13.59
CA GLY A 27 -11.49 -54.61 12.47
C GLY A 27 -12.00 -55.82 11.69
N SER A 28 -13.05 -55.57 10.90
CA SER A 28 -13.26 -56.03 9.53
C SER A 28 -14.51 -55.35 8.96
N GLU A 29 -14.43 -54.95 7.70
CA GLU A 29 -15.38 -54.14 6.94
C GLU A 29 -16.77 -54.78 6.78
N ASN A 30 -17.84 -53.98 6.92
CA ASN A 30 -18.81 -53.78 5.83
C ASN A 30 -19.85 -52.69 6.14
N VAL A 31 -19.84 -51.68 5.26
CA VAL A 31 -20.96 -50.87 4.75
C VAL A 31 -22.16 -50.66 5.69
N GLN A 32 -22.20 -49.49 6.33
CA GLN A 32 -23.46 -48.85 6.72
C GLN A 32 -23.62 -47.52 6.00
N SER A 33 -24.75 -47.42 5.30
CA SER A 33 -25.39 -46.23 4.75
C SER A 33 -25.22 -45.01 5.67
N GLY A 34 -24.23 -44.18 5.39
CA GLY A 34 -24.10 -42.86 5.99
C GLY A 34 -25.15 -41.92 5.38
N SER A 35 -25.94 -41.30 6.24
CA SER A 35 -26.67 -40.09 5.91
C SER A 35 -25.68 -39.04 5.42
N ASN A 36 -25.67 -38.76 4.12
CA ASN A 36 -24.99 -37.60 3.54
C ASN A 36 -25.70 -36.34 4.07
N GLN A 37 -25.25 -35.81 5.20
CA GLN A 37 -25.23 -34.36 5.35
C GLN A 37 -24.07 -33.86 4.47
N PRO A 38 -24.27 -32.86 3.61
CA PRO A 38 -23.14 -32.21 2.98
C PRO A 38 -22.25 -31.66 4.10
N ALA A 39 -20.94 -31.92 4.02
CA ALA A 39 -19.97 -31.25 4.86
C ALA A 39 -20.21 -29.74 4.73
N SER A 40 -20.29 -29.01 5.85
CA SER A 40 -20.34 -27.55 5.79
C SER A 40 -19.15 -27.09 4.95
N GLU A 41 -19.38 -26.23 3.95
CA GLU A 41 -18.28 -25.59 3.23
C GLU A 41 -17.33 -24.94 4.27
N GLN A 42 -16.02 -25.02 4.03
CA GLN A 42 -15.01 -24.48 4.94
C GLN A 42 -14.27 -23.35 4.23
N ILE A 43 -14.08 -22.24 4.92
CA ILE A 43 -13.24 -21.13 4.46
C ILE A 43 -11.81 -21.41 4.93
N GLN A 44 -10.88 -21.56 3.99
CA GLN A 44 -9.47 -21.74 4.29
C GLN A 44 -8.84 -20.40 4.67
N ILE A 45 -8.06 -20.39 5.74
CA ILE A 45 -7.28 -19.23 6.16
C ILE A 45 -5.85 -19.39 5.65
N VAL A 46 -5.43 -18.42 4.84
CA VAL A 46 -4.07 -18.30 4.33
C VAL A 46 -3.40 -17.09 4.98
N GLY A 47 -2.10 -17.18 5.24
CA GLY A 47 -1.42 -16.17 6.06
C GLY A 47 -0.13 -16.66 6.69
N ALA A 48 0.39 -15.87 7.61
CA ALA A 48 1.58 -16.19 8.40
C ALA A 48 1.65 -15.34 9.69
N GLY A 49 2.39 -15.82 10.69
CA GLY A 49 2.85 -14.99 11.79
C GLY A 49 4.13 -14.27 11.36
N ILE A 50 4.18 -12.95 11.48
CA ILE A 50 5.32 -12.13 11.03
C ILE A 50 5.88 -11.34 12.21
N LYS A 51 6.90 -11.91 12.84
CA LYS A 51 7.94 -11.22 13.59
C LYS A 51 9.15 -11.14 12.65
N GLY A 52 9.91 -12.23 12.55
CA GLY A 52 10.23 -12.90 11.29
C GLY A 52 9.11 -13.85 10.86
N PRO A 53 9.06 -14.38 9.62
CA PRO A 53 8.09 -15.42 9.28
C PRO A 53 8.28 -16.60 10.22
N LEU A 54 7.21 -16.93 10.94
CA LEU A 54 7.23 -17.96 11.97
C LEU A 54 6.91 -19.32 11.36
N ALA A 55 7.92 -20.17 11.20
CA ALA A 55 7.78 -21.57 10.80
C ALA A 55 7.50 -22.47 12.01
N PHE A 56 6.74 -23.55 11.78
CA PHE A 56 6.37 -24.55 12.79
C PHE A 56 5.66 -23.97 14.02
N ALA A 57 5.02 -22.81 13.86
CA ALA A 57 4.25 -22.13 14.88
C ALA A 57 2.84 -22.72 14.96
N ASP A 58 2.32 -22.85 16.18
CA ASP A 58 0.91 -23.17 16.38
C ASP A 58 0.07 -22.01 15.84
N ALA A 59 -0.87 -22.30 14.95
CA ALA A 59 -1.86 -21.34 14.46
C ALA A 59 -3.25 -21.77 14.93
N LYS A 60 -3.92 -20.95 15.74
CA LYS A 60 -5.20 -21.29 16.37
C LYS A 60 -6.23 -20.20 16.15
N ILE A 61 -7.44 -20.61 15.82
CA ILE A 61 -8.59 -19.72 15.69
C ILE A 61 -9.53 -19.96 16.86
N TYR A 62 -10.02 -18.87 17.43
CA TYR A 62 -11.00 -18.85 18.51
C TYR A 62 -12.17 -17.95 18.14
N LEU A 63 -13.33 -18.18 18.75
CA LEU A 63 -14.39 -17.18 18.75
C LEU A 63 -13.97 -15.99 19.62
N LEU A 64 -14.19 -14.77 19.12
CA LEU A 64 -14.06 -13.59 19.96
C LEU A 64 -15.21 -13.61 20.98
N ASP A 65 -14.87 -13.72 22.26
CA ASP A 65 -15.81 -13.86 23.35
C ASP A 65 -15.41 -12.96 24.54
N PRO A 66 -16.13 -11.84 24.76
CA PRO A 66 -15.83 -10.86 25.80
C PRO A 66 -16.03 -11.39 27.23
N THR A 67 -16.61 -12.58 27.39
CA THR A 67 -16.77 -13.20 28.72
C THR A 67 -15.46 -13.76 29.28
N PHE A 68 -14.43 -13.92 28.45
CA PHE A 68 -13.10 -14.36 28.86
C PHE A 68 -12.15 -13.16 29.03
N PRO A 69 -11.19 -13.22 29.99
CA PRO A 69 -10.22 -12.13 30.20
C PRO A 69 -9.34 -11.80 28.98
N GLU A 70 -9.03 -12.82 28.18
CA GLU A 70 -8.28 -12.68 26.92
C GLU A 70 -9.20 -12.35 25.73
N PHE A 71 -10.51 -12.21 25.96
CA PHE A 71 -11.54 -12.06 24.93
C PHE A 71 -11.67 -13.28 23.99
N TYR A 72 -11.19 -14.44 24.42
CA TYR A 72 -11.42 -15.76 23.83
C TYR A 72 -11.09 -16.88 24.83
N ASP A 73 -11.67 -18.07 24.65
CA ASP A 73 -11.31 -19.25 25.45
C ASP A 73 -10.01 -19.90 24.95
N VAL A 74 -8.89 -19.60 25.61
CA VAL A 74 -7.56 -20.14 25.28
C VAL A 74 -7.50 -21.66 25.18
N ASN A 75 -8.41 -22.39 25.85
CA ASN A 75 -8.43 -23.85 25.89
C ASN A 75 -9.30 -24.50 24.81
N SER A 76 -10.14 -23.71 24.12
CA SER A 76 -11.16 -24.22 23.20
C SER A 76 -11.03 -23.57 21.82
N PRO A 77 -9.94 -23.82 21.07
CA PRO A 77 -9.84 -23.34 19.69
C PRO A 77 -10.91 -24.00 18.81
N ILE A 78 -11.52 -23.21 17.92
CA ILE A 78 -12.44 -23.74 16.89
C ILE A 78 -11.69 -24.40 15.74
N SER A 79 -10.43 -24.01 15.53
CA SER A 79 -9.55 -24.57 14.51
C SER A 79 -8.10 -24.47 14.97
N SER A 80 -7.28 -25.43 14.59
CA SER A 80 -5.86 -25.45 14.92
C SER A 80 -5.06 -26.06 13.79
N ALA A 81 -3.92 -25.45 13.50
CA ALA A 81 -2.97 -25.88 12.48
C ALA A 81 -1.55 -25.52 12.93
N ILE A 82 -0.58 -25.83 12.09
CA ILE A 82 0.81 -25.46 12.26
C ILE A 82 1.28 -24.77 10.97
N THR A 83 2.09 -23.71 11.08
CA THR A 83 2.74 -23.11 9.92
C THR A 83 3.80 -24.04 9.33
N ASN A 84 3.91 -24.09 8.00
CA ASN A 84 4.88 -24.96 7.34
C ASN A 84 6.33 -24.44 7.46
N ALA A 85 7.28 -25.14 6.83
CA ALA A 85 8.70 -24.76 6.84
C ALA A 85 8.99 -23.41 6.17
N SER A 86 8.08 -22.92 5.33
CA SER A 86 8.10 -21.60 4.70
C SER A 86 7.22 -20.58 5.45
N ALA A 87 6.87 -20.87 6.71
CA ALA A 87 6.05 -20.04 7.60
C ALA A 87 4.61 -19.76 7.13
N GLN A 88 4.12 -20.48 6.13
CA GLN A 88 2.74 -20.32 5.64
C GLN A 88 1.79 -21.16 6.48
N ILE A 89 0.62 -20.61 6.80
CA ILE A 89 -0.49 -21.36 7.42
C ILE A 89 -0.96 -22.45 6.44
N THR A 90 -1.01 -23.70 6.90
CA THR A 90 -1.52 -24.83 6.10
C THR A 90 -2.62 -25.58 6.85
N GLY A 91 -3.80 -25.72 6.24
CA GLY A 91 -4.90 -26.54 6.77
C GLY A 91 -5.73 -25.88 7.89
N LEU A 92 -5.59 -24.57 8.09
CA LEU A 92 -6.42 -23.82 9.03
C LEU A 92 -7.70 -23.37 8.33
N SER A 93 -8.85 -23.62 8.95
CA SER A 93 -10.13 -23.27 8.35
C SER A 93 -11.22 -22.96 9.38
N VAL A 94 -12.22 -22.21 8.96
CA VAL A 94 -13.44 -21.95 9.73
C VAL A 94 -14.66 -22.45 8.97
N PRO A 95 -15.76 -22.86 9.66
CA PRO A 95 -17.00 -23.21 8.99
C PRO A 95 -17.55 -22.01 8.19
N ALA A 96 -18.02 -22.23 6.96
CA ALA A 96 -18.54 -21.16 6.09
C ALA A 96 -19.84 -20.52 6.62
N ASP A 97 -20.55 -21.21 7.50
CA ASP A 97 -21.73 -20.73 8.21
C ASP A 97 -21.40 -20.03 9.53
N SER A 98 -20.15 -20.10 9.99
CA SER A 98 -19.70 -19.42 11.19
C SER A 98 -19.59 -17.91 10.93
N GLN A 99 -20.01 -17.11 11.91
CA GLN A 99 -20.00 -15.66 11.81
C GLN A 99 -18.73 -15.10 12.50
N PRO A 100 -17.83 -14.41 11.79
CA PRO A 100 -16.76 -13.63 12.42
C PRO A 100 -17.35 -12.53 13.34
N PRO A 101 -16.57 -11.93 14.26
CA PRO A 101 -15.10 -11.94 14.32
C PRO A 101 -14.49 -13.16 15.04
N TYR A 102 -13.29 -13.53 14.60
CA TYR A 102 -12.45 -14.56 15.24
C TYR A 102 -11.15 -13.97 15.77
N VAL A 103 -10.58 -14.59 16.79
CA VAL A 103 -9.20 -14.32 17.20
C VAL A 103 -8.29 -15.36 16.55
N LEU A 104 -7.25 -14.89 15.86
CA LEU A 104 -6.18 -15.73 15.32
C LEU A 104 -4.91 -15.50 16.14
N THR A 105 -4.42 -16.57 16.74
CA THR A 105 -3.10 -16.58 17.39
C THR A 105 -2.11 -17.40 16.57
N ILE A 106 -0.87 -16.90 16.46
CA ILE A 106 0.23 -17.63 15.84
C ILE A 106 1.46 -17.53 16.74
N GLY A 107 2.04 -18.68 17.11
CA GLY A 107 3.24 -18.71 17.94
C GLY A 107 3.42 -20.00 18.73
N GLY A 108 3.97 -19.87 19.94
CA GLY A 108 4.22 -20.98 20.85
C GLY A 108 5.64 -21.54 20.81
N ASN A 109 5.94 -22.43 21.75
CA ASN A 109 7.32 -22.85 22.09
C ASN A 109 8.07 -23.58 20.97
N SER A 110 7.36 -24.10 19.96
CA SER A 110 7.94 -24.79 18.80
C SER A 110 8.22 -23.85 17.62
N SER A 111 7.81 -22.59 17.71
CA SER A 111 7.96 -21.61 16.65
C SER A 111 9.43 -21.30 16.38
N ILE A 112 9.77 -21.21 15.10
CA ILE A 112 11.08 -20.79 14.63
C ILE A 112 10.90 -19.52 13.79
N ASP A 113 11.58 -18.46 14.19
CA ASP A 113 11.75 -17.27 13.37
C ASP A 113 12.77 -17.56 12.27
N LEU A 114 12.33 -17.59 11.01
CA LEU A 114 13.15 -17.98 9.88
C LEU A 114 14.34 -17.05 9.62
N ASN A 115 14.28 -15.78 10.03
CA ASN A 115 15.38 -14.84 9.88
C ASN A 115 16.55 -15.16 10.82
N THR A 116 16.29 -15.88 11.92
CA THR A 116 17.28 -16.14 12.98
C THR A 116 17.58 -17.62 13.20
N GLY A 117 16.68 -18.51 12.78
CA GLY A 117 16.71 -19.93 13.13
C GLY A 117 16.48 -20.22 14.62
N LYS A 118 16.00 -19.23 15.40
CA LYS A 118 15.75 -19.33 16.84
C LYS A 118 14.27 -19.13 17.16
N ALA A 119 13.89 -19.33 18.42
CA ALA A 119 12.56 -18.97 18.90
C ALA A 119 12.34 -17.45 18.75
N PRO A 120 11.11 -17.01 18.38
CA PRO A 120 10.81 -15.60 18.22
C PRO A 120 10.85 -14.89 19.58
N VAL A 121 11.33 -13.64 19.59
CA VAL A 121 11.42 -12.89 20.87
C VAL A 121 10.06 -12.40 21.39
N ILE A 122 8.98 -12.50 20.61
CA ILE A 122 7.59 -12.37 21.08
C ILE A 122 6.93 -13.69 20.76
N ASN A 123 6.43 -14.38 21.77
CA ASN A 123 6.13 -15.81 21.68
C ASN A 123 4.78 -16.08 21.02
N THR A 124 3.79 -15.21 21.25
CA THR A 124 2.45 -15.34 20.67
C THR A 124 2.07 -14.04 20.02
N LEU A 125 1.74 -14.09 18.74
CA LEU A 125 1.16 -12.97 18.00
C LEU A 125 -0.37 -13.14 17.98
N VAL A 126 -1.10 -12.04 18.03
CA VAL A 126 -2.58 -12.02 18.02
C VAL A 126 -3.10 -11.03 16.97
N THR A 127 -4.18 -11.41 16.28
CA THR A 127 -4.95 -10.55 15.38
C THR A 127 -6.42 -10.96 15.41
N VAL A 128 -7.31 -10.11 14.88
CA VAL A 128 -8.73 -10.41 14.75
C VAL A 128 -9.08 -10.57 13.28
N ILE A 129 -9.71 -11.68 12.93
CA ILE A 129 -10.24 -11.94 11.60
C ILE A 129 -11.66 -11.39 11.54
N THR A 130 -11.88 -10.38 10.69
CA THR A 130 -13.21 -9.82 10.42
C THR A 130 -13.83 -10.43 9.15
N ALA A 131 -15.11 -10.15 8.90
CA ALA A 131 -15.81 -10.60 7.68
C ALA A 131 -15.12 -10.11 6.39
N ASP A 132 -14.56 -8.91 6.42
CA ASP A 132 -13.87 -8.32 5.27
C ASP A 132 -12.56 -9.03 4.94
N MET A 133 -11.82 -9.42 5.98
CA MET A 133 -10.58 -10.17 5.81
C MET A 133 -10.83 -11.54 5.19
N LEU A 134 -11.97 -12.17 5.50
CA LEU A 134 -12.37 -13.44 4.89
C LEU A 134 -12.83 -13.31 3.44
N SER A 135 -13.54 -12.24 3.11
CA SER A 135 -14.05 -12.00 1.75
C SER A 135 -13.00 -11.46 0.78
N GLY A 136 -11.97 -10.78 1.29
CA GLY A 136 -10.92 -10.16 0.48
C GLY A 136 -9.95 -11.12 -0.22
N ASN A 137 -9.99 -12.42 0.09
CA ASN A 137 -9.09 -13.46 -0.43
C ASN A 137 -7.59 -13.09 -0.35
N LYS A 138 -7.22 -12.29 0.65
CA LYS A 138 -5.84 -11.87 0.92
C LYS A 138 -5.26 -12.68 2.09
N PRO A 139 -3.93 -12.86 2.14
CA PRO A 139 -3.27 -13.43 3.30
C PRO A 139 -3.55 -12.60 4.57
N ILE A 140 -3.87 -13.28 5.66
CA ILE A 140 -4.06 -12.68 6.98
C ILE A 140 -2.76 -12.81 7.76
N TYR A 141 -2.20 -11.69 8.16
CA TYR A 141 -0.96 -11.68 8.95
C TYR A 141 -1.23 -11.37 10.41
N THR A 142 -0.55 -12.12 11.28
CA THR A 142 -0.52 -11.86 12.71
C THR A 142 0.85 -11.29 13.05
N THR A 143 0.90 -10.09 13.63
CA THR A 143 2.14 -9.31 13.81
C THR A 143 2.26 -8.74 15.22
N PRO A 144 3.45 -8.28 15.64
CA PRO A 144 3.60 -7.53 16.88
C PRO A 144 2.70 -6.29 16.98
N LEU A 145 2.46 -5.58 15.87
CA LEU A 145 1.60 -4.38 15.86
C LEU A 145 0.11 -4.74 15.91
N THR A 146 -0.33 -5.80 15.24
CA THR A 146 -1.73 -6.28 15.40
C THR A 146 -1.96 -6.78 16.82
N THR A 147 -0.93 -7.37 17.44
CA THR A 147 -0.97 -7.81 18.85
C THR A 147 -1.14 -6.60 19.76
N LEU A 148 -0.33 -5.55 19.60
CA LEU A 148 -0.47 -4.31 20.38
C LEU A 148 -1.88 -3.71 20.23
N ALA A 149 -2.39 -3.58 19.01
CA ALA A 149 -3.72 -3.05 18.75
C ALA A 149 -4.84 -3.89 19.39
N PHE A 150 -4.70 -5.22 19.37
CA PHE A 150 -5.61 -6.13 20.05
C PHE A 150 -5.61 -5.89 21.57
N HIS A 151 -4.43 -5.81 22.20
CA HIS A 151 -4.33 -5.53 23.63
C HIS A 151 -4.89 -4.15 23.98
N MET A 152 -4.71 -3.12 23.12
CA MET A 152 -5.32 -1.81 23.33
C MET A 152 -6.85 -1.89 23.32
N ALA A 153 -7.43 -2.54 22.31
CA ALA A 153 -8.88 -2.75 22.23
C ALA A 153 -9.42 -3.53 23.45
N ARG A 154 -8.64 -4.49 23.95
CA ARG A 154 -8.94 -5.28 25.14
C ARG A 154 -8.94 -4.45 26.42
N HIS A 155 -7.95 -3.58 26.63
CA HIS A 155 -7.91 -2.67 27.78
C HIS A 155 -9.00 -1.60 27.74
N ASP A 156 -9.46 -1.22 26.54
CA ASP A 156 -10.62 -0.35 26.36
C ASP A 156 -11.97 -1.06 26.53
N SER A 157 -11.97 -2.39 26.71
CA SER A 157 -13.17 -3.22 26.76
C SER A 157 -13.43 -3.82 28.13
N ASN A 158 -14.67 -4.24 28.36
CA ASN A 158 -15.07 -4.95 29.56
C ASN A 158 -15.99 -6.14 29.20
N SER A 159 -16.41 -6.91 30.20
CA SER A 159 -17.22 -8.12 29.97
C SER A 159 -18.63 -7.88 29.39
N ALA A 160 -19.11 -6.62 29.37
CA ALA A 160 -20.36 -6.23 28.71
C ALA A 160 -20.16 -5.76 27.26
N THR A 161 -18.91 -5.57 26.81
CA THR A 161 -18.59 -5.11 25.46
C THR A 161 -19.03 -6.14 24.42
N SER A 162 -19.73 -5.68 23.38
CA SER A 162 -20.13 -6.57 22.28
C SER A 162 -18.96 -6.91 21.35
N THR A 163 -19.05 -7.99 20.57
CA THR A 163 -18.01 -8.33 19.57
C THR A 163 -17.86 -7.24 18.50
N LYS A 164 -18.96 -6.58 18.14
CA LYS A 164 -18.98 -5.44 17.21
C LYS A 164 -18.25 -4.22 17.79
N GLU A 165 -18.51 -3.91 19.06
CA GLU A 165 -17.85 -2.82 19.79
C GLU A 165 -16.35 -3.08 19.93
N PHE A 166 -15.95 -4.31 20.25
CA PHE A 166 -14.55 -4.69 20.31
C PHE A 166 -13.83 -4.46 18.97
N VAL A 167 -14.45 -4.86 17.85
CA VAL A 167 -13.88 -4.63 16.51
C VAL A 167 -13.79 -3.13 16.20
N SER A 168 -14.73 -2.31 16.62
CA SER A 168 -14.60 -0.85 16.46
C SER A 168 -13.44 -0.28 17.28
N LYS A 169 -13.25 -0.73 18.51
CA LYS A 169 -12.11 -0.30 19.35
C LYS A 169 -10.77 -0.74 18.76
N LEU A 170 -10.73 -1.92 18.15
CA LEU A 170 -9.58 -2.40 17.40
C LEU A 170 -9.26 -1.49 16.21
N TYR A 171 -10.27 -1.10 15.43
CA TYR A 171 -10.07 -0.16 14.31
C TYR A 171 -9.67 1.25 14.79
N ASN A 172 -10.09 1.69 15.98
CA ASN A 172 -9.61 2.95 16.56
C ASN A 172 -8.15 2.87 17.03
N ALA A 173 -7.73 1.73 17.56
CA ALA A 173 -6.35 1.52 18.03
C ALA A 173 -5.35 1.44 16.86
N ALA A 174 -5.75 0.86 15.72
CA ALA A 174 -4.84 0.60 14.61
C ALA A 174 -4.14 1.83 14.02
N PRO A 175 -4.84 2.96 13.73
CA PRO A 175 -4.19 4.20 13.30
C PRO A 175 -3.22 4.78 14.34
N GLN A 176 -3.52 4.63 15.63
CA GLN A 176 -2.60 5.07 16.69
C GLN A 176 -1.32 4.25 16.66
N VAL A 177 -1.43 2.92 16.64
CA VAL A 177 -0.28 2.01 16.54
C VAL A 177 0.55 2.30 15.29
N SER A 178 -0.10 2.45 14.13
CA SER A 178 0.55 2.79 12.87
C SER A 178 1.32 4.11 12.98
N SER A 179 0.68 5.16 13.50
CA SER A 179 1.31 6.48 13.65
C SER A 179 2.47 6.48 14.63
N PHE A 180 2.36 5.77 15.76
CA PHE A 180 3.40 5.75 16.80
C PHE A 180 4.66 5.01 16.37
N PHE A 181 4.51 3.95 15.58
CA PHE A 181 5.62 3.10 15.17
C PHE A 181 6.00 3.27 13.70
N SER A 182 5.47 4.29 13.02
CA SER A 182 5.83 4.60 11.64
C SER A 182 7.33 4.90 11.50
N ILE A 183 7.91 4.36 10.43
CA ILE A 183 9.30 4.57 10.04
C ILE A 183 9.44 5.80 9.15
N ASP A 184 8.45 6.05 8.31
CA ASP A 184 8.34 7.21 7.42
C ASP A 184 6.93 7.79 7.57
N PRO A 185 6.77 9.00 8.15
CA PRO A 185 5.46 9.61 8.34
C PRO A 185 4.73 9.92 7.02
N THR A 186 5.42 9.89 5.87
CA THR A 186 4.81 10.05 4.54
C THR A 186 4.27 8.75 3.97
N VAL A 187 4.55 7.60 4.62
CA VAL A 187 4.08 6.27 4.22
C VAL A 187 3.15 5.75 5.30
N TYR A 188 1.85 5.86 5.05
CA TYR A 188 0.85 5.25 5.92
C TYR A 188 0.89 3.72 5.79
N ILE A 189 0.93 3.02 6.93
CA ILE A 189 0.80 1.56 7.02
C ILE A 189 -0.50 1.23 7.74
N ASP A 190 -1.34 0.41 7.14
CA ASP A 190 -2.43 -0.27 7.83
C ASP A 190 -1.94 -1.60 8.39
N ILE A 191 -1.95 -1.72 9.72
CA ILE A 191 -1.37 -2.88 10.40
C ILE A 191 -2.08 -4.21 10.12
N PHE A 192 -3.31 -4.21 9.56
CA PHE A 192 -4.08 -5.41 9.27
C PHE A 192 -3.98 -5.87 7.81
N SER A 193 -3.66 -4.97 6.88
CA SER A 193 -3.86 -5.21 5.45
C SER A 193 -2.82 -4.60 4.53
N SER A 194 -1.95 -3.71 5.02
CA SER A 194 -0.74 -3.35 4.29
C SER A 194 0.09 -4.61 4.03
N PRO A 195 0.66 -4.78 2.83
CA PRO A 195 1.51 -5.91 2.53
C PRO A 195 2.66 -6.05 3.54
N LEU A 196 3.11 -7.27 3.78
CA LEU A 196 4.29 -7.58 4.62
C LEU A 196 5.32 -8.45 3.91
N VAL A 197 4.92 -8.98 2.75
CA VAL A 197 5.68 -9.95 1.97
C VAL A 197 5.70 -9.49 0.52
N ILE A 198 6.88 -9.57 -0.09
CA ILE A 198 7.05 -9.35 -1.52
C ILE A 198 6.78 -10.67 -2.26
N ASN A 199 5.61 -10.75 -2.89
CA ASN A 199 5.09 -11.92 -3.59
C ASN A 199 4.33 -11.51 -4.86
N ALA A 200 3.63 -12.45 -5.50
CA ALA A 200 2.86 -12.19 -6.73
C ALA A 200 1.78 -11.08 -6.60
N SER A 201 1.36 -10.72 -5.39
CA SER A 201 0.37 -9.68 -5.10
C SER A 201 0.99 -8.34 -4.67
N THR A 202 2.32 -8.23 -4.61
CA THR A 202 3.05 -7.03 -4.18
C THR A 202 4.03 -6.64 -5.30
N VAL A 203 3.52 -6.02 -6.35
CA VAL A 203 4.24 -5.89 -7.64
C VAL A 203 4.71 -4.45 -7.87
N THR A 204 3.94 -3.47 -7.42
CA THR A 204 4.24 -2.05 -7.66
C THR A 204 5.25 -1.51 -6.64
N VAL A 205 5.96 -0.45 -7.02
CA VAL A 205 6.87 0.27 -6.10
C VAL A 205 6.11 0.77 -4.86
N ALA A 206 4.88 1.24 -5.02
CA ALA A 206 4.06 1.71 -3.91
C ALA A 206 3.73 0.59 -2.92
N GLU A 207 3.26 -0.57 -3.41
CA GLU A 207 2.95 -1.74 -2.57
C GLU A 207 4.21 -2.29 -1.90
N GLN A 208 5.34 -2.34 -2.61
CA GLN A 208 6.60 -2.81 -2.04
C GLN A 208 7.20 -1.79 -1.06
N LYS A 209 7.04 -0.49 -1.31
CA LYS A 209 7.41 0.58 -0.37
C LYS A 209 6.60 0.44 0.92
N GLU A 210 5.29 0.26 0.82
CA GLU A 210 4.41 0.00 1.95
C GLU A 210 4.83 -1.27 2.71
N ALA A 211 5.15 -2.36 1.99
CA ALA A 211 5.63 -3.60 2.60
C ALA A 211 6.92 -3.43 3.39
N VAL A 212 7.90 -2.72 2.82
CA VAL A 212 9.19 -2.44 3.45
C VAL A 212 9.02 -1.57 4.70
N HIS A 213 8.19 -0.52 4.64
CA HIS A 213 7.95 0.37 5.77
C HIS A 213 7.15 -0.32 6.88
N HIS A 214 6.15 -1.12 6.50
CA HIS A 214 5.39 -1.91 7.46
C HIS A 214 6.31 -2.91 8.16
N ARG A 215 7.15 -3.63 7.41
CA ARG A 215 8.07 -4.60 8.01
C ARG A 215 9.12 -3.94 8.90
N ALA A 216 9.69 -2.81 8.48
CA ALA A 216 10.62 -2.04 9.31
C ALA A 216 9.98 -1.58 10.64
N ALA A 217 8.71 -1.16 10.62
CA ALA A 217 7.96 -0.79 11.82
C ALA A 217 7.78 -1.99 12.76
N LEU A 218 7.45 -3.18 12.21
CA LEU A 218 7.34 -4.42 13.00
C LEU A 218 8.65 -4.77 13.73
N GLU A 219 9.77 -4.73 13.00
CA GLU A 219 11.07 -5.12 13.55
C GLU A 219 11.58 -4.10 14.57
N ALA A 220 11.38 -2.80 14.33
CA ALA A 220 11.72 -1.76 15.28
C ALA A 220 10.90 -1.88 16.57
N PHE A 221 9.59 -2.13 16.46
CA PHE A 221 8.74 -2.38 17.61
C PHE A 221 9.23 -3.61 18.38
N ALA A 222 9.49 -4.72 17.69
CA ALA A 222 10.01 -5.92 18.32
C ALA A 222 11.36 -5.72 19.02
N ALA A 223 12.26 -4.91 18.45
CA ALA A 223 13.53 -4.53 19.04
C ALA A 223 13.33 -3.76 20.36
N LYS A 224 12.45 -2.75 20.37
CA LYS A 224 12.11 -1.98 21.58
C LYS A 224 11.59 -2.88 22.70
N ILE A 225 10.65 -3.76 22.38
CA ILE A 225 10.06 -4.69 23.37
C ILE A 225 11.12 -5.67 23.89
N TYR A 226 12.01 -6.16 23.02
CA TYR A 226 13.08 -7.05 23.42
C TYR A 226 14.10 -6.37 24.33
N ASP A 227 14.55 -5.16 23.99
CA ASP A 227 15.51 -4.41 24.81
C ASP A 227 14.92 -4.05 26.19
N LEU A 228 13.64 -3.69 26.25
CA LEU A 228 12.93 -3.51 27.52
C LEU A 228 12.94 -4.80 28.35
N SER A 229 12.73 -5.97 27.72
CA SER A 229 12.76 -7.26 28.43
C SER A 229 14.14 -7.60 28.98
N LEU A 230 15.23 -7.16 28.33
CA LEU A 230 16.60 -7.40 28.80
C LEU A 230 16.97 -6.54 30.00
N MET A 231 16.38 -5.34 30.14
CA MET A 231 16.62 -4.47 31.29
C MET A 231 15.84 -4.89 32.53
N LEU A 232 14.78 -5.67 32.37
CA LEU A 232 13.83 -6.01 33.41
C LEU A 232 13.99 -7.46 33.84
N GLU A 233 14.40 -7.70 35.08
CA GLU A 233 14.49 -9.07 35.60
C GLU A 233 13.10 -9.73 35.62
N ASN A 234 12.96 -10.87 34.92
CA ASN A 234 11.78 -11.75 34.93
C ASN A 234 10.48 -11.17 34.34
N ILE A 235 10.55 -10.21 33.41
CA ILE A 235 9.36 -9.72 32.68
C ILE A 235 9.41 -10.22 31.23
N SER A 236 8.34 -10.89 30.78
CA SER A 236 8.23 -11.35 29.40
C SER A 236 7.85 -10.21 28.45
N THR A 237 8.17 -10.37 27.16
CA THR A 237 7.77 -9.42 26.12
C THR A 237 6.26 -9.25 26.03
N ASP A 238 5.50 -10.32 26.26
CA ASP A 238 4.03 -10.29 26.21
C ASP A 238 3.46 -9.37 27.30
N VAL A 239 4.07 -9.38 28.49
CA VAL A 239 3.70 -8.47 29.59
C VAL A 239 4.06 -7.02 29.26
N ILE A 240 5.17 -6.79 28.56
CA ILE A 240 5.58 -5.43 28.14
C ILE A 240 4.62 -4.88 27.09
N ILE A 241 4.24 -5.68 26.10
CA ILE A 241 3.24 -5.29 25.08
C ILE A 241 1.91 -4.97 25.76
N ASP A 242 1.47 -5.79 26.71
CA ASP A 242 0.21 -5.56 27.41
C ASP A 242 0.21 -4.26 28.24
N ARG A 243 1.34 -3.94 28.88
CA ARG A 243 1.51 -2.67 29.60
C ARG A 243 1.56 -1.49 28.65
N LEU A 244 2.27 -1.61 27.54
CA LEU A 244 2.35 -0.57 26.53
C LEU A 244 0.99 -0.31 25.88
N ALA A 245 0.19 -1.36 25.69
CA ALA A 245 -1.19 -1.24 25.25
C ALA A 245 -2.05 -0.48 26.27
N LEU A 246 -1.91 -0.78 27.56
CA LEU A 246 -2.62 -0.08 28.63
C LEU A 246 -2.23 1.39 28.73
N ASP A 247 -0.93 1.70 28.63
CA ASP A 247 -0.38 3.08 28.58
C ASP A 247 -1.05 3.85 27.43
N LEU A 248 -0.82 3.36 26.19
CA LEU A 248 -1.25 4.02 24.97
C LEU A 248 -2.77 4.14 24.85
N GLN A 249 -3.53 3.14 25.30
CA GLN A 249 -4.99 3.19 25.30
C GLN A 249 -5.54 4.21 26.30
N SER A 250 -4.86 4.41 27.43
CA SER A 250 -5.41 5.20 28.53
C SER A 250 -5.41 6.70 28.26
N ASP A 251 -4.35 7.23 27.65
CA ASP A 251 -4.17 8.67 27.43
C ASP A 251 -3.53 9.01 26.07
N GLY A 252 -3.23 8.01 25.25
CA GLY A 252 -2.72 8.22 23.89
C GLY A 252 -1.27 8.65 23.84
N VAL A 253 -0.50 8.56 24.93
CA VAL A 253 0.96 8.77 24.95
C VAL A 253 1.68 7.51 25.47
N ILE A 254 3.01 7.48 25.36
CA ILE A 254 3.82 6.43 25.98
C ILE A 254 4.69 7.09 27.03
N ASP A 255 4.23 7.07 28.28
CA ASP A 255 4.90 7.77 29.38
C ASP A 255 5.15 6.91 30.62
N ASN A 256 4.93 5.59 30.50
CA ASN A 256 5.02 4.61 31.60
C ASN A 256 3.97 4.85 32.70
N ALA A 257 2.89 5.55 32.38
CA ALA A 257 1.71 5.68 33.21
C ALA A 257 0.45 5.27 32.44
N ALA A 258 -0.60 4.94 33.19
CA ALA A 258 -1.94 4.78 32.65
C ALA A 258 -2.86 5.72 33.41
N ASN A 259 -3.45 6.69 32.73
CA ASN A 259 -4.23 7.77 33.37
C ASN A 259 -3.47 8.44 34.53
N GLY A 260 -2.16 8.69 34.34
CA GLY A 260 -1.28 9.29 35.35
C GLY A 260 -0.83 8.36 36.49
N THR A 261 -1.19 7.07 36.47
CA THR A 261 -0.71 6.07 37.43
C THR A 261 0.43 5.26 36.84
N ILE A 262 1.61 5.27 37.48
CA ILE A 262 2.78 4.53 36.99
C ILE A 262 2.49 3.02 36.94
N ILE A 263 2.71 2.41 35.78
CA ILE A 263 2.50 0.97 35.54
C ILE A 263 3.80 0.15 35.57
N GLY A 264 4.94 0.79 35.32
CA GLY A 264 6.28 0.20 35.42
C GLY A 264 6.65 -0.73 34.26
N GLY A 265 7.95 -0.89 34.00
CA GLY A 265 8.45 -1.76 32.94
C GLY A 265 8.41 -1.17 31.53
N ILE A 266 8.11 0.12 31.40
CA ILE A 266 8.30 0.89 30.17
C ILE A 266 9.38 1.92 30.45
N ASP A 267 10.46 1.85 29.68
CA ASP A 267 11.50 2.88 29.65
C ASP A 267 11.31 3.72 28.38
N THR A 268 10.86 4.96 28.56
CA THR A 268 10.59 5.88 27.45
C THR A 268 11.85 6.24 26.67
N THR A 269 13.05 6.09 27.26
CA THR A 269 14.30 6.31 26.51
C THR A 269 14.54 5.22 25.48
N ILE A 270 14.18 3.96 25.77
CA ILE A 270 14.22 2.86 24.79
C ILE A 270 13.12 3.03 23.74
N ILE A 271 11.90 3.35 24.17
CA ILE A 271 10.79 3.57 23.25
C ILE A 271 11.11 4.69 22.24
N ASN A 272 11.83 5.72 22.65
CA ASN A 272 12.20 6.85 21.80
C ASN A 272 13.52 6.67 21.04
N GLN A 273 14.17 5.50 21.11
CA GLN A 273 15.32 5.21 20.27
C GLN A 273 14.94 5.28 18.79
N LYS A 274 15.89 5.76 17.98
CA LYS A 274 15.73 5.90 16.53
C LYS A 274 15.48 4.52 15.91
N PRO A 275 14.29 4.27 15.34
CA PRO A 275 13.90 2.94 14.87
C PRO A 275 14.91 2.28 13.92
N LEU A 276 15.43 3.05 12.95
CA LEU A 276 16.33 2.55 11.91
C LEU A 276 17.71 2.13 12.43
N GLU A 277 18.16 2.67 13.57
CA GLU A 277 19.46 2.38 14.17
C GLU A 277 19.42 1.15 15.09
N MET A 278 18.23 0.62 15.38
CA MET A 278 18.05 -0.52 16.29
C MET A 278 18.46 -1.83 15.61
N THR A 279 19.06 -2.73 16.39
CA THR A 279 19.39 -4.09 15.95
C THR A 279 18.13 -4.96 15.97
N ILE A 280 17.86 -5.66 14.88
CA ILE A 280 16.77 -6.63 14.82
C ILE A 280 17.12 -7.81 15.75
N PRO A 281 16.27 -8.14 16.75
CA PRO A 281 16.60 -9.12 17.77
C PRO A 281 17.09 -10.45 17.20
N ASN A 282 18.10 -11.03 17.85
CA ASN A 282 18.75 -12.28 17.43
C ASN A 282 19.46 -12.28 16.07
N THR A 283 19.58 -11.13 15.39
CA THR A 283 20.33 -10.98 14.13
C THR A 283 21.54 -10.04 14.30
N THR A 284 22.32 -9.88 13.23
CA THR A 284 23.31 -8.79 13.11
C THR A 284 22.80 -7.61 12.29
N TYR A 285 21.57 -7.68 11.76
CA TYR A 285 20.97 -6.64 10.93
C TYR A 285 20.43 -5.50 11.80
N GLN A 286 20.57 -4.27 11.30
CA GLN A 286 19.80 -3.14 11.80
C GLN A 286 18.45 -3.07 11.08
N VAL A 287 17.48 -2.36 11.64
CA VAL A 287 16.21 -2.09 10.96
C VAL A 287 16.43 -1.36 9.63
N ASN A 288 17.48 -0.54 9.52
CA ASN A 288 17.86 0.07 8.24
C ASN A 288 18.25 -0.94 7.14
N ASP A 289 18.62 -2.17 7.52
CA ASP A 289 18.99 -3.25 6.58
C ASP A 289 17.77 -4.09 6.16
N ILE A 290 16.54 -3.66 6.47
CA ILE A 290 15.34 -4.47 6.28
C ILE A 290 15.14 -4.94 4.84
N ILE A 291 15.55 -4.15 3.85
CA ILE A 291 15.44 -4.50 2.42
C ILE A 291 16.32 -5.70 2.10
N ALA A 292 17.53 -5.75 2.67
CA ALA A 292 18.43 -6.89 2.51
C ALA A 292 17.86 -8.12 3.23
N LEU A 293 17.39 -7.95 4.47
CA LEU A 293 16.78 -9.04 5.24
C LEU A 293 15.56 -9.63 4.54
N MET A 294 14.66 -8.79 4.04
CA MET A 294 13.50 -9.23 3.26
C MET A 294 13.90 -9.92 1.96
N SER A 295 15.00 -9.51 1.32
CA SER A 295 15.50 -10.17 0.11
C SER A 295 15.94 -11.61 0.38
N GLU A 296 16.62 -11.86 1.51
CA GLU A 296 17.00 -13.20 1.96
C GLU A 296 15.79 -14.03 2.39
N GLU A 297 14.88 -13.41 3.14
CA GLU A 297 13.64 -14.03 3.62
C GLU A 297 12.80 -14.61 2.49
N ARG A 298 12.70 -13.92 1.35
CA ARG A 298 11.95 -14.37 0.15
C ARG A 298 12.41 -15.73 -0.38
N ILE A 299 13.66 -16.12 -0.15
CA ILE A 299 14.15 -17.46 -0.50
C ILE A 299 13.55 -18.50 0.46
N LEU A 300 13.54 -18.19 1.76
CA LEU A 300 13.05 -19.08 2.82
C LEU A 300 11.54 -19.32 2.74
N ILE A 301 10.78 -18.26 2.43
CA ILE A 301 9.30 -18.33 2.32
C ILE A 301 8.82 -18.72 0.91
N GLY A 302 9.74 -18.95 -0.03
CA GLY A 302 9.42 -19.46 -1.37
C GLY A 302 8.91 -18.43 -2.39
N THR A 303 8.94 -17.13 -2.07
CA THR A 303 8.40 -16.07 -2.94
C THR A 303 9.46 -15.38 -3.83
N SER A 304 10.72 -15.82 -3.76
CA SER A 304 11.86 -15.23 -4.49
C SER A 304 11.69 -15.17 -6.01
N THR A 305 10.83 -16.02 -6.59
CA THR A 305 10.56 -16.08 -8.04
C THR A 305 9.23 -15.48 -8.47
N GLU A 306 8.39 -15.04 -7.53
CA GLU A 306 7.02 -14.61 -7.81
C GLU A 306 6.91 -13.15 -8.28
N SER A 307 7.72 -12.25 -7.71
CA SER A 307 7.79 -10.83 -8.10
C SER A 307 9.23 -10.33 -8.01
N LYS A 308 9.60 -9.32 -8.80
CA LYS A 308 10.91 -8.68 -8.64
C LYS A 308 10.86 -7.76 -7.42
N PHE A 309 11.82 -7.87 -6.51
CA PHE A 309 11.97 -6.88 -5.44
C PHE A 309 12.70 -5.65 -6.00
N LEU A 310 12.01 -4.51 -6.04
CA LEU A 310 12.48 -3.24 -6.62
C LEU A 310 13.34 -2.48 -5.61
N VAL A 311 14.40 -3.13 -5.13
CA VAL A 311 15.24 -2.63 -4.01
C VAL A 311 15.86 -1.26 -4.28
N ASP A 312 16.17 -0.94 -5.54
CA ASP A 312 16.81 0.32 -5.93
C ASP A 312 15.82 1.52 -5.94
N GLU A 313 14.52 1.25 -5.85
CA GLU A 313 13.46 2.26 -5.93
C GLU A 313 12.81 2.56 -4.57
N ILE A 314 13.21 1.81 -3.52
CA ILE A 314 12.66 1.92 -2.18
C ILE A 314 13.74 2.43 -1.24
N THR A 315 13.54 3.63 -0.71
CA THR A 315 14.42 4.23 0.30
C THR A 315 13.70 4.34 1.64
N LEU A 316 14.40 3.98 2.71
CA LEU A 316 14.03 4.41 4.07
C LEU A 316 14.53 5.84 4.31
N PRO A 317 13.87 6.63 5.16
CA PRO A 317 14.36 7.96 5.52
C PRO A 317 15.81 7.87 6.02
N THR A 318 16.70 8.69 5.49
CA THR A 318 18.07 8.76 6.04
C THR A 318 17.99 9.12 7.51
N ALA A 319 18.59 8.28 8.39
CA ALA A 319 18.70 8.56 9.81
C ALA A 319 19.28 9.97 9.99
N ALA A 320 18.45 10.92 10.42
CA ALA A 320 18.86 12.31 10.51
C ALA A 320 20.13 12.41 11.36
N ALA A 321 21.20 12.93 10.76
CA ALA A 321 22.40 13.29 11.49
C ALA A 321 22.04 14.39 12.50
N PRO A 322 22.55 14.35 13.74
CA PRO A 322 22.46 15.50 14.62
C PRO A 322 23.12 16.69 13.91
N THR A 323 22.49 17.85 13.94
CA THR A 323 23.05 19.12 13.44
C THR A 323 24.50 19.27 13.93
N PRO A 324 25.52 19.16 13.04
CA PRO A 324 26.90 19.29 13.46
C PRO A 324 27.22 20.76 13.71
N VAL A 325 27.72 21.06 14.91
CA VAL A 325 28.50 22.29 15.14
C VAL A 325 29.77 22.19 14.30
N ALA A 326 29.99 23.17 13.42
CA ALA A 326 31.03 23.17 12.40
C ALA A 326 32.46 22.98 12.96
N PRO A 327 33.27 22.07 12.40
CA PRO A 327 34.72 22.09 12.55
C PRO A 327 35.40 22.81 11.36
N THR A 328 36.42 23.58 11.69
CA THR A 328 37.27 24.39 10.80
C THR A 328 38.08 23.52 9.81
N PRO A 329 38.26 23.92 8.53
CA PRO A 329 38.90 23.08 7.52
C PRO A 329 40.44 23.19 7.50
N VAL A 330 41.12 22.08 7.20
CA VAL A 330 42.54 22.04 6.79
C VAL A 330 42.67 21.29 5.45
N ALA A 331 43.41 21.89 4.53
CA ALA A 331 43.56 21.51 3.13
C ALA A 331 44.47 20.28 2.87
N PRO A 332 44.29 19.57 1.74
CA PRO A 332 45.16 18.46 1.33
C PRO A 332 46.35 18.91 0.47
N THR A 333 47.45 18.17 0.52
CA THR A 333 48.65 18.35 -0.32
C THR A 333 48.80 17.16 -1.28
N PRO A 334 49.14 17.34 -2.57
CA PRO A 334 49.17 16.27 -3.57
C PRO A 334 50.58 15.70 -3.82
N VAL A 335 50.67 14.43 -4.26
CA VAL A 335 51.91 13.84 -4.82
C VAL A 335 51.61 13.20 -6.18
N ALA A 336 52.43 13.58 -7.16
CA ALA A 336 52.39 13.16 -8.56
C ALA A 336 53.45 12.05 -8.86
N PRO A 337 53.35 11.35 -10.00
CA PRO A 337 54.06 10.09 -10.31
C PRO A 337 55.32 10.30 -11.16
N THR A 338 56.18 9.26 -11.37
CA THR A 338 57.08 9.03 -12.55
C THR A 338 58.02 7.78 -12.34
N PRO A 339 58.86 7.27 -13.30
CA PRO A 339 58.53 6.20 -14.28
C PRO A 339 59.70 5.18 -14.60
N VAL A 340 59.53 4.40 -15.70
CA VAL A 340 60.55 3.84 -16.66
C VAL A 340 60.98 2.34 -16.57
N ALA A 341 60.92 1.68 -17.75
CA ALA A 341 61.35 0.32 -18.16
C ALA A 341 62.83 0.30 -18.70
N PRO A 342 63.38 -0.60 -19.57
CA PRO A 342 63.03 -1.96 -20.07
C PRO A 342 64.23 -2.98 -20.25
N ALA A 343 63.92 -4.16 -20.86
CA ALA A 343 64.73 -5.01 -21.79
C ALA A 343 65.66 -6.15 -21.26
N PRO A 344 66.15 -7.10 -22.10
CA PRO A 344 65.50 -8.00 -23.08
C PRO A 344 66.02 -9.48 -23.02
N VAL A 345 65.34 -10.45 -23.65
CA VAL A 345 65.95 -11.76 -24.03
C VAL A 345 65.47 -12.20 -25.43
N ALA A 346 66.40 -12.67 -26.26
CA ALA A 346 66.27 -13.01 -27.67
C ALA A 346 65.78 -14.47 -27.93
N PRO A 347 65.34 -14.83 -29.16
CA PRO A 347 64.56 -16.03 -29.46
C PRO A 347 65.37 -17.19 -30.06
N THR A 348 64.82 -18.40 -29.97
CA THR A 348 65.17 -19.56 -30.82
C THR A 348 63.87 -20.16 -31.40
N PRO A 349 63.95 -20.81 -32.58
CA PRO A 349 62.95 -20.67 -33.63
C PRO A 349 61.76 -21.60 -33.44
N VAL A 350 60.56 -21.03 -33.48
CA VAL A 350 59.35 -21.80 -33.72
C VAL A 350 58.89 -21.48 -35.13
N VAL A 351 58.79 -22.54 -35.92
CA VAL A 351 58.18 -22.66 -37.25
C VAL A 351 57.00 -21.69 -37.37
N PRO A 352 56.82 -20.97 -38.50
CA PRO A 352 55.69 -20.06 -38.63
C PRO A 352 54.41 -20.87 -38.45
N ALA A 353 53.67 -20.60 -37.37
CA ALA A 353 52.28 -21.03 -37.28
C ALA A 353 51.57 -20.31 -38.43
N GLN A 354 51.40 -21.02 -39.55
CA GLN A 354 50.53 -20.59 -40.61
C GLN A 354 49.18 -20.32 -39.95
N THR A 355 48.66 -19.11 -40.12
CA THR A 355 47.25 -18.82 -39.92
C THR A 355 46.50 -19.53 -41.05
N THR A 356 46.38 -20.84 -40.89
CA THR A 356 45.64 -21.70 -41.81
C THR A 356 44.15 -21.46 -41.59
N THR A 357 43.48 -20.97 -42.62
CA THR A 357 42.05 -21.15 -42.76
C THR A 357 41.77 -22.64 -42.92
N PHE A 358 40.61 -23.10 -42.46
CA PHE A 358 40.22 -24.49 -42.68
C PHE A 358 40.27 -24.88 -44.18
N PRO A 359 40.58 -26.14 -44.52
CA PRO A 359 40.85 -27.26 -43.61
C PRO A 359 42.28 -27.28 -43.02
N LEU A 360 42.43 -27.77 -41.80
CA LEU A 360 43.71 -28.09 -41.16
C LEU A 360 44.06 -29.55 -41.43
N ASP A 361 45.04 -29.82 -42.27
CA ASP A 361 45.44 -31.19 -42.64
C ASP A 361 46.60 -31.66 -41.74
N LEU A 362 46.30 -32.60 -40.85
CA LEU A 362 47.22 -33.23 -39.89
C LEU A 362 47.35 -34.73 -40.20
N ARG A 363 47.62 -35.07 -41.46
CA ARG A 363 47.88 -36.45 -41.93
C ARG A 363 49.35 -36.75 -42.25
N ASN A 364 50.28 -35.92 -41.80
CA ASN A 364 51.71 -36.13 -42.01
C ASN A 364 52.33 -36.96 -40.88
N ALA A 365 53.67 -36.96 -40.82
CA ALA A 365 54.40 -37.70 -39.80
C ALA A 365 54.24 -37.08 -38.41
N VAL A 366 53.86 -37.91 -37.44
CA VAL A 366 53.76 -37.58 -36.02
C VAL A 366 55.12 -37.27 -35.38
N PRO A 367 55.21 -36.31 -34.44
CA PRO A 367 54.17 -35.36 -34.05
C PRO A 367 54.07 -34.18 -35.02
N GLU A 368 52.84 -33.72 -35.28
CA GLU A 368 52.60 -32.49 -36.04
C GLU A 368 51.56 -31.62 -35.34
N GLU A 369 51.65 -30.31 -35.57
CA GLU A 369 50.77 -29.31 -34.97
C GLU A 369 50.25 -28.34 -36.04
N ALA A 370 48.99 -27.96 -35.92
CA ALA A 370 48.37 -26.89 -36.70
C ALA A 370 47.68 -25.92 -35.74
N SER A 371 47.69 -24.63 -36.04
CA SER A 371 47.07 -23.61 -35.18
C SER A 371 46.14 -22.71 -35.97
N ILE A 372 45.06 -22.29 -35.33
CA ILE A 372 44.12 -21.33 -35.87
C ILE A 372 43.76 -20.31 -34.79
N SER A 373 43.51 -19.07 -35.20
CA SER A 373 42.95 -18.04 -34.33
C SER A 373 41.45 -17.93 -34.58
N VAL A 374 40.66 -17.95 -33.51
CA VAL A 374 39.21 -17.75 -33.57
C VAL A 374 38.80 -16.61 -32.67
N ASN A 375 37.96 -15.73 -33.20
CA ASN A 375 37.36 -14.68 -32.42
C ASN A 375 36.05 -15.19 -31.83
N VAL A 376 35.84 -15.04 -30.52
CA VAL A 376 34.63 -15.48 -29.83
C VAL A 376 34.05 -14.34 -29.00
N GLU A 377 32.73 -14.23 -29.00
CA GLU A 377 32.02 -13.40 -28.02
C GLU A 377 31.70 -14.28 -26.82
N LYS A 378 32.38 -14.04 -25.69
CA LYS A 378 32.19 -14.79 -24.45
C LYS A 378 31.12 -14.09 -23.59
N PRO A 379 29.93 -14.70 -23.38
CA PRO A 379 28.87 -14.11 -22.56
C PRO A 379 29.27 -14.03 -21.07
N GLU A 380 28.79 -13.00 -20.37
CA GLU A 380 28.82 -12.99 -18.90
C GLU A 380 28.04 -14.20 -18.36
N ASN A 381 28.55 -14.84 -17.30
CA ASN A 381 27.96 -16.02 -16.67
C ASN A 381 27.95 -17.31 -17.52
N SER A 382 28.72 -17.38 -18.62
CA SER A 382 28.95 -18.66 -19.30
C SER A 382 29.62 -19.66 -18.38
N THR A 383 29.16 -20.91 -18.33
CA THR A 383 29.73 -21.94 -17.43
C THR A 383 30.63 -22.92 -18.17
N THR A 384 30.32 -23.25 -19.42
CA THR A 384 31.13 -24.14 -20.26
C THR A 384 31.14 -23.67 -21.70
N ALA A 385 32.22 -23.97 -22.42
CA ALA A 385 32.31 -23.74 -23.87
C ALA A 385 32.26 -25.10 -24.58
N THR A 386 31.33 -25.22 -25.52
CA THR A 386 31.20 -26.36 -26.42
C THR A 386 31.84 -26.01 -27.75
N ILE A 387 32.85 -26.77 -28.14
CA ILE A 387 33.50 -26.71 -29.45
C ILE A 387 32.90 -27.82 -30.31
N ARG A 388 32.48 -27.49 -31.54
CA ARG A 388 32.10 -28.47 -32.56
C ARG A 388 33.07 -28.39 -33.71
N ILE A 389 33.71 -29.49 -34.04
CA ILE A 389 34.60 -29.62 -35.20
C ILE A 389 34.00 -30.60 -36.22
N SER A 390 34.28 -30.38 -37.50
CA SER A 390 34.14 -31.41 -38.54
C SER A 390 35.53 -31.97 -38.81
N ALA A 391 35.70 -33.28 -38.70
CA ALA A 391 36.98 -33.94 -38.90
C ALA A 391 36.87 -35.15 -39.83
N ILE A 392 37.79 -35.30 -40.78
CA ILE A 392 37.98 -36.55 -41.56
C ILE A 392 39.03 -37.39 -40.84
N ASP A 393 38.83 -38.71 -40.81
CA ASP A 393 39.76 -39.69 -40.24
C ASP A 393 39.91 -39.57 -38.70
N ALA A 394 38.80 -39.32 -38.01
CA ALA A 394 38.72 -39.30 -36.55
C ALA A 394 38.51 -40.72 -35.97
N ASP A 395 39.37 -41.68 -36.33
CA ASP A 395 39.12 -43.11 -36.12
C ASP A 395 39.64 -43.67 -34.78
N HIS A 396 40.49 -42.93 -34.05
CA HIS A 396 41.02 -43.33 -32.75
C HIS A 396 40.78 -42.32 -31.62
N GLN A 397 40.44 -42.83 -30.42
CA GLN A 397 40.13 -42.02 -29.23
C GLN A 397 41.28 -41.09 -28.77
N ASN A 398 42.53 -41.45 -29.05
CA ASN A 398 43.74 -40.83 -28.49
C ASN A 398 44.64 -40.14 -29.55
N GLU A 399 44.12 -39.91 -30.76
CA GLU A 399 44.93 -39.48 -31.90
C GLU A 399 45.16 -37.98 -32.02
N GLY A 400 44.35 -37.19 -31.32
CA GLY A 400 44.44 -35.74 -31.34
C GLY A 400 44.33 -35.11 -29.96
N GLU A 401 45.07 -34.01 -29.75
CA GLU A 401 44.93 -33.10 -28.62
C GLU A 401 44.57 -31.69 -29.10
N LEU A 402 43.73 -30.99 -28.33
CA LEU A 402 43.42 -29.57 -28.50
C LEU A 402 43.97 -28.77 -27.32
N ILE A 403 44.71 -27.72 -27.62
CA ILE A 403 45.27 -26.77 -26.64
C ILE A 403 44.68 -25.38 -26.94
N ILE A 404 44.02 -24.78 -25.95
CA ILE A 404 43.35 -23.47 -26.09
C ILE A 404 44.09 -22.47 -25.21
N ASN A 405 44.63 -21.40 -25.81
CA ASN A 405 45.36 -20.33 -25.10
C ASN A 405 46.48 -20.84 -24.17
N GLY A 406 47.06 -22.02 -24.44
CA GLY A 406 48.10 -22.63 -23.61
C GLY A 406 47.61 -23.35 -22.35
N ASN A 407 46.29 -23.49 -22.15
CA ASN A 407 45.71 -24.31 -21.08
C ASN A 407 46.02 -25.81 -21.28
N PRO A 408 45.84 -26.66 -20.24
CA PRO A 408 46.08 -28.10 -20.34
C PRO A 408 45.42 -28.74 -21.57
N PRO A 409 46.10 -29.69 -22.27
CA PRO A 409 45.55 -30.35 -23.46
C PRO A 409 44.25 -31.09 -23.16
N VAL A 410 43.31 -31.02 -24.10
CA VAL A 410 42.03 -31.74 -24.10
C VAL A 410 42.05 -32.78 -25.21
N ALA A 411 41.62 -34.01 -24.92
CA ALA A 411 41.52 -35.05 -25.94
C ALA A 411 40.51 -34.64 -27.03
N LEU A 412 40.90 -34.76 -28.30
CA LEU A 412 40.12 -34.25 -29.43
C LEU A 412 38.91 -35.15 -29.77
N PHE A 413 39.09 -36.47 -29.72
CA PHE A 413 38.08 -37.44 -30.14
C PHE A 413 37.46 -38.22 -28.98
N GLY A 414 38.22 -38.54 -27.93
CA GLY A 414 37.69 -39.21 -26.72
C GLY A 414 36.87 -40.44 -27.07
N ALA A 415 35.75 -40.67 -26.35
CA ALA A 415 34.87 -41.82 -26.62
C ALA A 415 34.17 -41.80 -28.01
N GLN A 416 34.20 -40.67 -28.74
CA GLN A 416 33.60 -40.54 -30.07
C GLN A 416 34.50 -41.10 -31.19
N GLY A 417 35.81 -41.27 -30.95
CA GLY A 417 36.76 -41.84 -31.91
C GLY A 417 36.76 -43.37 -31.94
N ILE A 418 35.70 -43.98 -32.50
CA ILE A 418 35.52 -45.46 -32.53
C ILE A 418 35.12 -46.01 -33.92
N SER A 419 35.40 -45.33 -35.02
CA SER A 419 34.92 -45.75 -36.36
C SER A 419 36.03 -45.78 -37.41
N THR A 420 36.03 -46.76 -38.33
CA THR A 420 36.94 -46.89 -39.49
C THR A 420 36.69 -45.84 -40.60
N ASN A 421 36.60 -44.57 -40.24
CA ASN A 421 36.03 -43.52 -41.08
C ASN A 421 37.10 -42.69 -41.82
N ASN A 422 37.80 -43.33 -42.75
CA ASN A 422 38.94 -42.72 -43.44
C ASN A 422 38.57 -41.85 -44.67
N THR A 423 37.28 -41.56 -44.90
CA THR A 423 36.84 -40.74 -46.06
C THR A 423 35.61 -39.86 -45.81
N ILE A 424 34.92 -39.97 -44.66
CA ILE A 424 33.69 -39.21 -44.38
C ILE A 424 33.96 -38.28 -43.19
N SER A 425 33.50 -37.03 -43.30
CA SER A 425 33.58 -36.07 -42.20
C SER A 425 32.69 -36.49 -41.02
N ALA A 426 33.24 -36.44 -39.81
CA ALA A 426 32.54 -36.66 -38.55
C ALA A 426 32.49 -35.38 -37.74
N ASN A 427 31.32 -35.06 -37.18
CA ASN A 427 31.17 -33.93 -36.27
C ASN A 427 31.50 -34.36 -34.84
N ILE A 428 32.54 -33.77 -34.26
CA ILE A 428 32.99 -34.07 -32.90
C ILE A 428 32.69 -32.88 -32.00
N THR A 429 32.21 -33.18 -30.79
CA THR A 429 31.88 -32.18 -29.78
C THR A 429 32.83 -32.30 -28.60
N ILE A 430 33.47 -31.20 -28.23
CA ILE A 430 34.43 -31.10 -27.13
C ILE A 430 33.91 -30.06 -26.15
N SER A 431 33.88 -30.40 -24.86
CA SER A 431 33.50 -29.47 -23.79
C SER A 431 34.74 -29.01 -23.04
N THR A 432 34.85 -27.70 -22.82
CA THR A 432 35.96 -27.08 -22.08
C THR A 432 35.44 -26.11 -21.04
N PRO A 433 36.18 -25.89 -19.94
CA PRO A 433 35.87 -24.81 -19.02
C PRO A 433 35.85 -23.46 -19.75
N GLU A 434 34.92 -22.60 -19.37
CA GLU A 434 34.86 -21.19 -19.76
C GLU A 434 36.18 -20.44 -19.50
N SER A 435 36.93 -20.84 -18.48
CA SER A 435 38.21 -20.26 -18.07
C SER A 435 39.31 -20.46 -19.11
N TYR A 436 39.14 -21.37 -20.07
CA TYR A 436 40.12 -21.58 -21.14
C TYR A 436 40.02 -20.50 -22.23
N TRP A 437 38.95 -19.70 -22.21
CA TRP A 437 38.58 -18.74 -23.27
C TRP A 437 38.66 -17.29 -22.81
N ASN A 438 39.25 -16.46 -23.66
CA ASN A 438 39.19 -15.00 -23.57
C ASN A 438 37.99 -14.48 -24.39
N ASN A 439 37.38 -13.38 -23.97
CA ASN A 439 36.50 -12.63 -24.87
C ASN A 439 37.36 -12.01 -25.98
N GLY A 440 36.97 -12.19 -27.23
CA GLY A 440 37.77 -11.79 -28.38
C GLY A 440 38.61 -12.93 -28.98
N ASN A 441 39.87 -12.63 -29.35
CA ASN A 441 40.72 -13.55 -30.09
C ASN A 441 41.30 -14.67 -29.20
N ASN A 442 41.24 -15.92 -29.68
CA ASN A 442 41.70 -17.12 -28.99
C ASN A 442 42.58 -17.96 -29.91
N SER A 443 43.67 -18.53 -29.37
CA SER A 443 44.57 -19.42 -30.09
C SER A 443 44.20 -20.88 -29.84
N LEU A 444 43.86 -21.61 -30.89
CA LEU A 444 43.59 -23.05 -30.85
C LEU A 444 44.70 -23.79 -31.57
N LYS A 445 45.33 -24.73 -30.87
CA LYS A 445 46.38 -25.59 -31.40
C LYS A 445 45.92 -27.04 -31.37
N PHE A 446 45.87 -27.65 -32.55
CA PHE A 446 45.60 -29.07 -32.75
C PHE A 446 46.94 -29.79 -32.88
N ARG A 447 47.08 -30.90 -32.15
CA ARG A 447 48.28 -31.76 -32.20
C ARG A 447 47.85 -33.17 -32.56
N HIS A 448 48.50 -33.74 -33.58
CA HIS A 448 48.39 -35.15 -33.94
C HIS A 448 49.48 -35.94 -33.21
N THR A 449 49.09 -37.01 -32.51
CA THR A 449 49.93 -37.70 -31.51
C THR A 449 50.09 -39.21 -31.75
N SER A 450 49.36 -39.82 -32.69
CA SER A 450 49.46 -41.26 -33.03
C SER A 450 49.59 -41.54 -34.54
N SER A 451 49.32 -42.77 -35.00
CA SER A 451 49.35 -43.12 -36.42
C SER A 451 47.94 -43.14 -37.01
N GLY A 452 47.70 -42.42 -38.10
CA GLY A 452 46.41 -42.39 -38.82
C GLY A 452 46.14 -41.01 -39.41
N GLY A 453 46.37 -39.96 -38.62
CA GLY A 453 46.25 -38.56 -39.03
C GLY A 453 44.82 -38.13 -39.28
N PHE A 454 44.54 -36.83 -39.23
CA PHE A 454 43.18 -36.32 -39.39
C PHE A 454 43.16 -34.96 -40.08
N VAL A 455 42.01 -34.59 -40.64
CA VAL A 455 41.79 -33.26 -41.23
C VAL A 455 40.68 -32.56 -40.48
N ILE A 456 40.90 -31.36 -39.94
CA ILE A 456 39.82 -30.52 -39.38
C ILE A 456 39.29 -29.62 -40.48
N GLU A 457 38.05 -29.78 -40.88
CA GLU A 457 37.46 -29.04 -41.99
C GLU A 457 36.71 -27.79 -41.55
N SER A 458 36.27 -27.74 -40.30
CA SER A 458 35.62 -26.55 -39.73
C SER A 458 35.58 -26.65 -38.21
N LEU A 459 35.37 -25.50 -37.56
CA LEU A 459 35.15 -25.39 -36.13
C LEU A 459 34.10 -24.30 -35.86
N SER A 460 33.26 -24.54 -34.86
CA SER A 460 32.45 -23.52 -34.21
C SER A 460 32.58 -23.64 -32.70
N VAL A 461 32.42 -22.50 -32.01
CA VAL A 461 32.47 -22.42 -30.54
C VAL A 461 31.15 -21.81 -30.09
N THR A 462 30.49 -22.45 -29.14
CA THR A 462 29.28 -21.94 -28.49
C THR A 462 29.46 -22.01 -26.99
N PHE A 463 29.10 -20.94 -26.28
CA PHE A 463 29.08 -20.95 -24.83
C PHE A 463 27.72 -21.43 -24.34
N GLN A 464 27.72 -22.34 -23.36
CA GLN A 464 26.54 -22.61 -22.56
C GLN A 464 26.35 -21.45 -21.60
N VAL A 465 25.44 -20.57 -21.98
CA VAL A 465 24.64 -19.80 -21.05
C VAL A 465 23.41 -20.65 -20.71
N PRO A 466 22.96 -20.71 -19.45
CA PRO A 466 21.72 -21.41 -19.09
C PRO A 466 20.57 -20.96 -20.01
N SER A 467 20.02 -21.85 -20.84
CA SER A 467 19.13 -21.50 -21.95
C SER A 467 17.68 -21.25 -21.54
N THR A 468 17.04 -20.24 -22.13
CA THR A 468 15.58 -20.10 -22.24
C THR A 468 15.15 -19.83 -23.70
N ASN A 469 14.07 -20.47 -24.15
CA ASN A 469 13.44 -20.29 -25.48
C ASN A 469 12.84 -18.88 -25.63
N ILE A 470 13.21 -18.09 -26.64
CA ILE A 470 12.71 -16.71 -26.76
C ILE A 470 11.44 -16.62 -27.62
N ASN A 471 10.31 -16.70 -26.93
CA ASN A 471 9.02 -16.16 -27.37
C ASN A 471 9.11 -14.61 -27.26
N LYS A 472 9.12 -13.84 -28.37
CA LYS A 472 9.26 -12.35 -28.30
C LYS A 472 8.15 -11.55 -29.00
N PRO A 473 7.64 -10.46 -28.39
CA PRO A 473 6.76 -9.48 -29.04
C PRO A 473 7.47 -8.61 -30.09
N ILE A 474 6.72 -8.03 -31.04
CA ILE A 474 7.20 -7.04 -32.02
C ILE A 474 6.15 -5.92 -32.10
N LEU A 475 6.52 -4.66 -31.83
CA LEU A 475 5.55 -3.56 -31.78
C LEU A 475 5.68 -2.53 -32.90
N ALA A 476 4.55 -1.91 -33.25
CA ALA A 476 4.44 -0.81 -34.23
C ALA A 476 3.49 0.30 -33.75
N LEU A 477 3.97 1.55 -33.76
CA LEU A 477 3.20 2.76 -33.40
C LEU A 477 2.45 3.33 -34.61
N SER A 478 1.23 3.84 -34.39
CA SER A 478 0.41 4.47 -35.44
C SER A 478 0.91 5.86 -35.84
N ILE A 479 1.59 6.57 -34.93
CA ILE A 479 2.21 7.87 -35.15
C ILE A 479 3.44 8.00 -34.24
N ASN A 480 4.48 8.69 -34.71
CA ASN A 480 5.75 8.86 -34.01
C ASN A 480 5.99 10.29 -33.51
N ASN A 481 5.06 11.22 -33.75
CA ASN A 481 5.11 12.57 -33.19
C ASN A 481 3.70 13.13 -32.93
N LEU A 482 3.56 13.95 -31.88
CA LEU A 482 2.34 14.70 -31.56
C LEU A 482 2.66 16.18 -31.30
N ASN A 483 1.78 17.06 -31.77
CA ASN A 483 1.85 18.50 -31.53
C ASN A 483 0.53 18.99 -30.93
N PHE A 484 0.61 19.54 -29.72
CA PHE A 484 -0.53 19.98 -28.92
C PHE A 484 -0.88 21.46 -29.12
N GLY A 485 -0.20 22.13 -30.06
CA GLY A 485 -0.40 23.54 -30.36
C GLY A 485 0.02 24.47 -29.22
N THR A 486 -0.56 25.66 -29.20
CA THR A 486 -0.32 26.64 -28.14
C THR A 486 -1.33 26.45 -27.00
N GLN A 487 -0.81 26.29 -25.79
CA GLN A 487 -1.58 26.22 -24.54
C GLN A 487 -1.06 27.30 -23.58
N ASP A 488 -1.94 27.82 -22.73
CA ASP A 488 -1.53 28.75 -21.67
C ASP A 488 -0.71 27.99 -20.60
N ILE A 489 0.29 28.62 -19.97
CA ILE A 489 1.08 27.98 -18.90
C ILE A 489 0.14 27.47 -17.80
N GLY A 490 0.24 26.18 -17.46
CA GLY A 490 -0.65 25.50 -16.51
C GLY A 490 -2.00 25.04 -17.10
N GLY A 491 -2.34 25.41 -18.33
CA GLY A 491 -3.55 24.97 -19.04
C GLY A 491 -3.35 23.65 -19.78
N MET A 492 -4.32 22.74 -19.68
CA MET A 492 -4.26 21.41 -20.32
C MET A 492 -4.83 21.44 -21.74
N SER A 493 -4.13 20.80 -22.68
CA SER A 493 -4.61 20.61 -24.07
C SER A 493 -5.76 19.59 -24.17
N ASN A 494 -6.47 19.61 -25.30
CA ASN A 494 -7.27 18.43 -25.72
C ASN A 494 -6.35 17.20 -25.87
N GLU A 495 -6.90 16.02 -25.59
CA GLU A 495 -6.16 14.76 -25.74
C GLU A 495 -5.94 14.38 -27.21
N LEU A 496 -4.76 13.85 -27.52
CA LEU A 496 -4.43 13.24 -28.81
C LEU A 496 -4.07 11.76 -28.59
N SER A 497 -4.64 10.88 -29.40
CA SER A 497 -4.48 9.43 -29.23
C SER A 497 -3.45 8.81 -30.17
N VAL A 498 -2.77 7.77 -29.69
CA VAL A 498 -1.80 6.96 -30.45
C VAL A 498 -2.07 5.48 -30.21
N SER A 499 -1.97 4.66 -31.25
CA SER A 499 -2.13 3.21 -31.16
C SER A 499 -0.80 2.46 -31.29
N LEU A 500 -0.62 1.44 -30.46
CA LEU A 500 0.50 0.51 -30.44
C LEU A 500 0.01 -0.90 -30.79
N ASN A 501 0.57 -1.50 -31.84
CA ASN A 501 0.13 -2.79 -32.38
C ASN A 501 1.21 -3.85 -32.18
N ASN A 502 0.86 -5.05 -31.70
CA ASN A 502 1.79 -6.18 -31.57
C ASN A 502 1.68 -7.13 -32.76
N THR A 503 2.69 -7.12 -33.64
CA THR A 503 2.81 -8.00 -34.80
C THR A 503 3.76 -9.18 -34.59
N GLY A 504 4.24 -9.41 -33.34
CA GLY A 504 5.20 -10.46 -33.00
C GLY A 504 4.57 -11.84 -32.72
N SER A 505 5.37 -12.81 -32.26
CA SER A 505 4.91 -14.18 -31.98
C SER A 505 4.68 -14.48 -30.50
N ALA A 506 4.99 -13.52 -29.61
CA ALA A 506 4.67 -13.57 -28.19
C ALA A 506 3.85 -12.34 -27.78
N PRO A 507 3.03 -12.44 -26.71
CA PRO A 507 2.35 -11.27 -26.20
C PRO A 507 3.36 -10.24 -25.70
N PHE A 508 3.02 -8.97 -25.88
CA PHE A 508 3.81 -7.85 -25.41
C PHE A 508 3.33 -7.49 -24.01
N SER A 509 4.22 -7.59 -23.03
CA SER A 509 3.96 -7.03 -21.71
C SER A 509 4.68 -5.71 -21.57
N LEU A 510 3.89 -4.65 -21.50
CA LEU A 510 4.37 -3.29 -21.36
C LEU A 510 5.10 -3.16 -20.02
N SER A 511 6.40 -2.84 -20.04
CA SER A 511 7.23 -2.77 -18.82
C SER A 511 7.28 -1.37 -18.22
N SER A 512 7.26 -0.34 -19.07
CA SER A 512 7.16 1.05 -18.66
C SER A 512 6.62 1.89 -19.79
N ILE A 513 5.82 2.89 -19.41
CA ILE A 513 5.59 4.08 -20.21
C ILE A 513 6.10 5.22 -19.36
N SER A 514 7.02 6.00 -19.91
CA SER A 514 7.52 7.22 -19.30
C SER A 514 7.24 8.38 -20.23
N ILE A 515 6.85 9.51 -19.67
CA ILE A 515 6.51 10.69 -20.43
C ILE A 515 7.22 11.89 -19.80
N SER A 516 7.61 12.86 -20.64
CA SER A 516 8.21 14.10 -20.15
C SER A 516 7.20 14.91 -19.33
N THR A 517 7.68 15.64 -18.32
CA THR A 517 6.91 16.23 -17.21
C THR A 517 5.71 17.10 -17.59
N ASP A 518 5.76 17.75 -18.74
CA ASP A 518 4.71 18.68 -19.21
C ASP A 518 3.65 17.97 -20.05
N PHE A 519 3.79 16.67 -20.28
CA PHE A 519 2.84 15.85 -21.02
C PHE A 519 2.31 14.75 -20.10
N ILE A 520 1.03 14.44 -20.20
CA ILE A 520 0.33 13.51 -19.32
C ILE A 520 -0.27 12.40 -20.18
N GLU A 521 -0.02 11.15 -19.80
CA GLU A 521 -0.58 9.96 -20.44
C GLU A 521 -1.78 9.49 -19.61
N ASN A 522 -2.97 9.42 -20.24
CA ASN A 522 -4.26 9.29 -19.55
C ASN A 522 -4.99 7.97 -19.81
N ASN A 523 -4.43 7.04 -20.61
CA ASN A 523 -5.10 5.78 -20.93
C ASN A 523 -4.11 4.62 -21.04
N SER A 524 -3.98 3.91 -19.93
CA SER A 524 -3.15 2.73 -19.79
C SER A 524 -3.65 1.59 -20.68
N CYS A 525 -2.84 1.26 -21.68
CA CYS A 525 -2.84 -0.09 -22.23
C CYS A 525 -2.93 -1.09 -21.08
N SER A 526 -3.77 -2.12 -21.20
CA SER A 526 -3.54 -3.32 -20.39
C SER A 526 -2.05 -3.67 -20.51
N ASN A 527 -1.40 -4.07 -19.42
CA ASN A 527 0.03 -4.43 -19.37
C ASN A 527 0.37 -5.66 -20.25
N PHE A 528 -0.50 -5.97 -21.20
CA PHE A 528 -0.55 -7.12 -22.05
C PHE A 528 -1.26 -6.75 -23.36
N ILE A 529 -0.52 -6.80 -24.47
CA ILE A 529 -1.06 -6.76 -25.83
C ILE A 529 -0.83 -8.17 -26.41
N PRO A 530 -1.88 -8.99 -26.59
CA PRO A 530 -1.72 -10.33 -27.14
C PRO A 530 -1.12 -10.28 -28.55
N VAL A 531 -0.66 -11.44 -29.04
CA VAL A 531 -0.20 -11.57 -30.43
C VAL A 531 -1.30 -11.12 -31.41
N GLY A 532 -1.00 -10.15 -32.26
CA GLY A 532 -1.97 -9.54 -33.18
C GLY A 532 -2.93 -8.52 -32.55
N GLY A 533 -2.81 -8.26 -31.25
CA GLY A 533 -3.59 -7.26 -30.52
C GLY A 533 -3.05 -5.83 -30.70
N ASN A 534 -3.82 -4.86 -30.23
CA ASN A 534 -3.39 -3.47 -30.17
C ASN A 534 -3.78 -2.82 -28.84
N CYS A 535 -3.20 -1.65 -28.60
CA CYS A 535 -3.59 -0.73 -27.56
C CYS A 535 -3.71 0.66 -28.16
N THR A 536 -4.53 1.54 -27.56
CA THR A 536 -4.55 2.97 -27.84
C THR A 536 -4.39 3.74 -26.54
N PHE A 537 -3.46 4.69 -26.47
CA PHE A 537 -3.26 5.61 -25.34
C PHE A 537 -3.52 7.04 -25.78
N SER A 538 -3.95 7.89 -24.84
CA SER A 538 -4.24 9.30 -25.05
C SER A 538 -3.27 10.15 -24.25
N ILE A 539 -2.78 11.23 -24.87
CA ILE A 539 -1.82 12.13 -24.25
C ILE A 539 -2.40 13.55 -24.24
N SER A 540 -2.19 14.28 -23.15
CA SER A 540 -2.45 15.72 -23.03
C SER A 540 -1.16 16.48 -22.68
N PHE A 541 -1.17 17.81 -22.81
CA PHE A 541 -0.03 18.70 -22.58
C PHE A 541 -0.41 19.86 -21.67
N ILE A 542 0.40 20.11 -20.63
CA ILE A 542 0.33 21.27 -19.72
C ILE A 542 1.70 21.96 -19.72
N PRO A 543 1.86 23.13 -20.38
CA PRO A 543 3.15 23.80 -20.40
C PRO A 543 3.50 24.37 -19.02
N SER A 544 4.71 24.09 -18.53
CA SER A 544 5.24 24.64 -17.27
C SER A 544 5.95 25.99 -17.44
N SER A 545 6.23 26.40 -18.69
CA SER A 545 6.99 27.61 -19.00
C SER A 545 6.58 28.22 -20.34
N GLU A 546 6.92 29.49 -20.55
CA GLU A 546 6.67 30.18 -21.82
C GLU A 546 7.60 29.66 -22.92
N GLY A 547 7.07 29.52 -24.13
CA GLY A 547 7.82 29.10 -25.32
C GLY A 547 7.58 27.64 -25.71
N THR A 548 8.33 27.17 -26.71
CA THR A 548 8.19 25.81 -27.21
C THR A 548 8.76 24.80 -26.23
N ILE A 549 7.95 23.81 -25.85
CA ILE A 549 8.32 22.70 -24.96
C ILE A 549 8.30 21.42 -25.78
N SER A 550 9.40 20.69 -25.73
CA SER A 550 9.57 19.41 -26.41
C SER A 550 9.81 18.31 -25.38
N GLY A 551 9.20 17.16 -25.62
CA GLY A 551 9.33 15.98 -24.77
C GLY A 551 9.24 14.70 -25.60
N ALA A 552 9.19 13.57 -24.91
CA ALA A 552 8.92 12.30 -25.52
C ALA A 552 8.03 11.43 -24.62
N LEU A 553 7.19 10.62 -25.25
CA LEU A 553 6.68 9.40 -24.64
C LEU A 553 7.65 8.27 -24.99
N VAL A 554 8.16 7.58 -23.99
CA VAL A 554 9.07 6.45 -24.15
C VAL A 554 8.40 5.21 -23.56
N ILE A 555 8.11 4.27 -24.45
CA ILE A 555 7.45 3.00 -24.17
C ILE A 555 8.53 1.93 -24.22
N SER A 556 8.77 1.25 -23.12
CA SER A 556 9.82 0.23 -23.06
C SER A 556 9.22 -1.11 -22.69
N ASP A 557 9.75 -2.19 -23.27
CA ASP A 557 9.73 -3.50 -22.61
C ASP A 557 11.08 -3.76 -21.93
N ASN A 558 11.23 -4.97 -21.41
CA ASN A 558 12.45 -5.46 -20.78
C ASN A 558 13.62 -5.68 -21.76
N THR A 559 13.44 -5.42 -23.06
CA THR A 559 14.39 -5.71 -24.14
C THR A 559 14.55 -4.61 -25.21
N ASP A 560 13.52 -3.80 -25.49
CA ASP A 560 13.47 -2.77 -26.53
C ASP A 560 12.75 -1.49 -26.03
N THR A 561 13.02 -0.36 -26.70
CA THR A 561 12.43 0.95 -26.39
C THR A 561 11.86 1.62 -27.64
N TYR A 562 10.63 2.11 -27.54
CA TYR A 562 9.90 2.83 -28.57
C TYR A 562 9.64 4.26 -28.10
N SER A 563 9.76 5.26 -28.97
CA SER A 563 9.55 6.66 -28.58
C SER A 563 8.66 7.44 -29.55
N ILE A 564 7.89 8.37 -28.99
CA ILE A 564 7.07 9.35 -29.70
C ILE A 564 7.55 10.72 -29.29
N SER A 565 7.89 11.58 -30.26
CA SER A 565 8.24 12.97 -29.98
C SER A 565 7.00 13.80 -29.68
N LEU A 566 7.01 14.57 -28.59
CA LEU A 566 5.90 15.40 -28.15
C LEU A 566 6.31 16.88 -28.22
N THR A 567 5.43 17.73 -28.73
CA THR A 567 5.70 19.17 -28.85
C THR A 567 4.47 20.01 -28.50
N GLY A 568 4.68 21.13 -27.82
CA GLY A 568 3.65 22.12 -27.55
C GLY A 568 4.28 23.49 -27.30
N VAL A 569 3.47 24.55 -27.24
CA VAL A 569 3.96 25.91 -26.95
C VAL A 569 3.22 26.45 -25.74
N GLY A 570 3.94 26.78 -24.68
CA GLY A 570 3.42 27.54 -23.55
C GLY A 570 3.33 29.01 -23.88
N ASN A 571 2.18 29.62 -23.64
CA ASN A 571 1.98 31.06 -23.77
C ASN A 571 1.74 31.67 -22.39
N THR A 572 2.36 32.83 -22.11
CA THR A 572 1.99 33.64 -20.96
C THR A 572 0.67 34.33 -21.27
N SER A 573 -0.43 33.74 -20.81
CA SER A 573 -1.72 34.43 -20.80
C SER A 573 -1.65 35.58 -19.81
N ALA A 574 -2.01 36.77 -20.29
CA ALA A 574 -1.98 38.00 -19.53
C ALA A 574 -2.95 37.96 -18.34
N ALA A 575 -2.47 38.54 -17.23
CA ALA A 575 -3.16 38.83 -15.98
C ALA A 575 -3.38 37.64 -15.06
N SER A 576 -2.59 37.62 -13.98
CA SER A 576 -3.07 37.25 -12.66
C SER A 576 -4.48 37.83 -12.45
N ALA A 577 -5.49 36.96 -12.47
CA ALA A 577 -6.81 37.32 -12.00
C ALA A 577 -6.69 37.73 -10.52
N PRO A 578 -7.45 38.74 -10.07
CA PRO A 578 -7.32 39.23 -8.72
C PRO A 578 -7.69 38.11 -7.76
N VAL A 579 -6.84 37.88 -6.75
CA VAL A 579 -7.25 37.26 -5.48
C VAL A 579 -8.60 37.87 -5.14
N ALA A 580 -9.65 37.05 -5.08
CA ALA A 580 -10.95 37.51 -4.67
C ALA A 580 -10.76 38.14 -3.29
N THR A 581 -10.84 39.47 -3.22
CA THR A 581 -10.52 40.15 -1.98
C THR A 581 -11.59 39.70 -0.99
N PRO A 582 -11.21 39.09 0.15
CA PRO A 582 -12.20 38.61 1.10
C PRO A 582 -13.11 39.78 1.50
N PRO A 583 -14.42 39.54 1.74
CA PRO A 583 -15.32 40.58 2.21
C PRO A 583 -14.71 41.39 3.36
N THR A 584 -15.05 42.68 3.49
CA THR A 584 -14.54 43.57 4.55
C THR A 584 -14.79 43.07 5.98
N ASN A 585 -15.64 42.07 6.16
CA ASN A 585 -16.05 41.48 7.42
C ASN A 585 -15.55 40.02 7.59
N THR A 586 -14.50 39.63 6.88
CA THR A 586 -13.93 38.29 6.95
C THR A 586 -13.16 38.09 8.25
N VAL A 587 -13.39 36.95 8.89
CA VAL A 587 -12.81 36.51 10.17
C VAL A 587 -11.81 35.37 9.97
N LEU A 588 -12.01 34.56 8.94
CA LEU A 588 -11.11 33.48 8.51
C LEU A 588 -11.10 33.41 6.99
N TYR A 589 -9.93 33.27 6.38
CA TYR A 589 -9.78 33.01 4.95
C TYR A 589 -8.60 32.06 4.69
N VAL A 590 -8.86 30.95 4.01
CA VAL A 590 -7.86 29.95 3.62
C VAL A 590 -8.10 29.56 2.16
N ASP A 591 -7.11 29.82 1.30
CA ASP A 591 -7.12 29.59 -0.16
C ASP A 591 -5.98 28.67 -0.64
N PHE A 592 -5.14 28.19 0.29
CA PHE A 592 -4.01 27.28 0.04
C PHE A 592 -2.92 27.75 -0.95
N GLU A 593 -3.06 28.89 -1.62
CA GLU A 593 -2.16 29.36 -2.67
C GLU A 593 -0.71 29.54 -2.21
N ASN A 594 -0.56 29.95 -0.95
CA ASN A 594 0.73 30.19 -0.31
C ASN A 594 1.42 28.91 0.22
N HIS A 595 0.74 27.76 0.21
CA HIS A 595 1.35 26.50 0.65
C HIS A 595 2.27 25.89 -0.42
N PRO A 596 3.38 25.22 -0.05
CA PRO A 596 4.08 24.36 -0.98
C PRO A 596 3.17 23.19 -1.38
N GLY A 597 3.31 22.67 -2.61
CA GLY A 597 2.64 21.42 -2.98
C GLY A 597 3.21 20.24 -2.17
N GLY A 598 2.36 19.26 -1.86
CA GLY A 598 2.70 18.09 -1.03
C GLY A 598 1.83 17.97 0.22
N THR A 599 2.24 17.14 1.17
CA THR A 599 1.42 16.76 2.33
C THR A 599 0.94 17.94 3.17
N TYR A 600 -0.36 17.96 3.48
CA TYR A 600 -0.97 18.89 4.42
C TYR A 600 -0.90 18.30 5.83
N THR A 601 -0.33 19.03 6.78
CA THR A 601 -0.04 18.50 8.13
C THR A 601 -0.94 19.10 9.21
N LYS A 602 -0.92 18.50 10.40
CA LYS A 602 -1.56 19.08 11.59
C LYS A 602 -1.08 20.51 11.88
N GLN A 603 0.21 20.78 11.67
CA GLN A 603 0.78 22.11 11.86
C GLN A 603 0.21 23.11 10.86
N ASN A 604 -0.05 22.70 9.62
CA ASN A 604 -0.73 23.56 8.64
C ASN A 604 -2.16 23.86 9.09
N ALA A 605 -2.92 22.86 9.56
CA ALA A 605 -4.26 23.08 10.12
C ALA A 605 -4.27 24.05 11.32
N MET A 606 -3.28 23.94 12.22
CA MET A 606 -3.11 24.89 13.32
C MET A 606 -2.82 26.32 12.84
N GLN A 607 -2.06 26.47 11.75
CA GLN A 607 -1.71 27.77 11.18
C GLN A 607 -2.87 28.40 10.40
N ASP A 608 -3.48 27.64 9.51
CA ASP A 608 -4.50 28.13 8.59
C ASP A 608 -5.84 28.34 9.31
N PHE A 609 -6.22 27.39 10.18
CA PHE A 609 -7.55 27.33 10.78
C PHE A 609 -7.55 27.64 12.28
N ASN A 610 -6.40 28.01 12.84
CA ASN A 610 -6.24 28.22 14.29
C ASN A 610 -6.71 27.00 15.12
N ALA A 611 -6.51 25.80 14.56
CA ALA A 611 -6.89 24.52 15.19
C ALA A 611 -6.04 24.25 16.45
N ASN A 612 -6.55 23.41 17.34
CA ASN A 612 -5.89 23.12 18.61
C ASN A 612 -5.91 21.64 18.96
N GLU A 613 -4.72 21.05 18.98
CA GLU A 613 -4.53 19.63 19.24
C GLU A 613 -4.80 19.25 20.70
N SER A 614 -4.37 20.06 21.66
CA SER A 614 -4.40 19.69 23.09
C SER A 614 -5.79 19.59 23.71
N THR A 615 -6.82 20.13 23.05
CA THR A 615 -8.19 20.19 23.60
C THR A 615 -9.25 19.53 22.73
N GLU A 616 -9.05 19.48 21.41
CA GLU A 616 -10.05 18.96 20.47
C GLU A 616 -9.53 17.84 19.57
N GLY A 617 -8.21 17.58 19.63
CA GLY A 617 -7.53 16.67 18.71
C GLY A 617 -7.45 17.24 17.29
N ILE A 618 -6.43 16.82 16.55
CA ILE A 618 -6.32 17.09 15.11
C ILE A 618 -6.02 15.76 14.43
N VAL A 619 -6.87 15.39 13.48
CA VAL A 619 -6.64 14.25 12.61
C VAL A 619 -6.51 14.77 11.18
N ILE A 620 -5.37 14.53 10.57
CA ILE A 620 -5.09 14.77 9.15
C ILE A 620 -4.46 13.49 8.64
N VAL A 621 -5.12 12.82 7.71
CA VAL A 621 -4.68 11.57 7.08
C VAL A 621 -4.91 11.73 5.59
N ASP A 622 -3.92 11.33 4.78
CA ASP A 622 -4.09 11.26 3.32
C ASP A 622 -4.59 12.58 2.68
N THR A 623 -4.09 13.71 3.18
CA THR A 623 -4.46 15.05 2.73
C THR A 623 -3.22 15.79 2.21
N ASP A 624 -3.32 16.39 1.03
CA ASP A 624 -2.23 17.07 0.33
C ASP A 624 -2.67 18.42 -0.25
N ILE A 625 -1.72 19.30 -0.53
CA ILE A 625 -1.88 20.48 -1.37
C ILE A 625 -1.41 20.14 -2.78
N VAL A 626 -2.29 20.32 -3.76
CA VAL A 626 -2.05 20.00 -5.17
C VAL A 626 -2.54 21.13 -6.07
N SER A 627 -2.26 21.07 -7.36
CA SER A 627 -2.85 22.00 -8.33
C SER A 627 -4.33 21.71 -8.56
N ASP A 628 -5.10 22.75 -8.90
CA ASP A 628 -6.53 22.63 -9.21
C ASP A 628 -6.81 21.57 -10.29
N PRO A 629 -7.75 20.64 -10.08
CA PRO A 629 -8.02 19.52 -10.98
C PRO A 629 -8.83 19.91 -12.22
N SER A 630 -9.38 21.13 -12.31
CA SER A 630 -10.35 21.53 -13.34
C SER A 630 -9.74 22.30 -14.51
N SER A 631 -8.41 22.47 -14.55
CA SER A 631 -7.67 23.28 -15.54
C SER A 631 -8.12 24.74 -15.62
N ASN A 632 -8.82 25.25 -14.58
CA ASN A 632 -9.28 26.62 -14.52
C ASN A 632 -8.12 27.56 -14.13
N PRO A 633 -7.68 28.49 -15.00
CA PRO A 633 -6.53 29.35 -14.73
C PRO A 633 -6.76 30.35 -13.59
N SER A 634 -7.99 30.50 -13.09
CA SER A 634 -8.31 31.36 -11.94
C SER A 634 -8.15 30.67 -10.58
N ARG A 635 -7.77 29.38 -10.54
CA ARG A 635 -7.60 28.57 -9.34
C ARG A 635 -6.22 27.91 -9.37
N GLY A 636 -5.41 28.13 -8.35
CA GLY A 636 -4.02 27.67 -8.31
C GLY A 636 -3.90 26.37 -7.53
N LYS A 637 -3.68 26.48 -6.20
CA LYS A 637 -3.51 25.32 -5.31
C LYS A 637 -4.74 25.05 -4.47
N VAL A 638 -5.04 23.78 -4.29
CA VAL A 638 -6.22 23.31 -3.56
C VAL A 638 -5.83 22.21 -2.59
N MET A 639 -6.63 22.01 -1.55
CA MET A 639 -6.51 20.86 -0.67
C MET A 639 -7.18 19.65 -1.31
N ARG A 640 -6.45 18.54 -1.44
CA ARG A 640 -6.96 17.24 -1.88
C ARG A 640 -7.02 16.30 -0.67
N VAL A 641 -8.17 15.71 -0.46
CA VAL A 641 -8.40 14.59 0.43
C VAL A 641 -8.41 13.29 -0.37
N THR A 642 -7.68 12.28 0.09
CA THR A 642 -7.70 10.94 -0.49
C THR A 642 -8.48 10.00 0.40
N HIS A 643 -9.49 9.38 -0.18
CA HIS A 643 -10.23 8.31 0.44
C HIS A 643 -9.81 6.98 -0.18
N ARG A 644 -9.10 6.15 0.59
CA ARG A 644 -8.56 4.88 0.10
C ARG A 644 -9.65 3.81 -0.07
N ALA A 645 -9.43 2.93 -1.04
CA ALA A 645 -10.28 1.76 -1.27
C ALA A 645 -10.47 0.93 0.02
N ASN A 646 -11.70 0.52 0.29
CA ASN A 646 -12.14 -0.32 1.41
C ASN A 646 -11.89 0.29 2.80
N ARG A 647 -11.83 1.63 2.89
CA ARG A 647 -11.63 2.38 4.15
C ARG A 647 -12.80 3.28 4.47
N ALA A 648 -13.08 3.46 5.76
CA ALA A 648 -14.14 4.33 6.26
C ALA A 648 -13.76 4.95 7.62
N GLY A 649 -14.60 5.84 8.14
CA GLY A 649 -14.34 6.49 9.41
C GLY A 649 -13.06 7.33 9.35
N SER A 650 -12.25 7.30 10.41
CA SER A 650 -11.03 8.12 10.52
C SER A 650 -9.82 7.61 9.73
N GLU A 651 -10.00 6.62 8.85
CA GLU A 651 -8.93 5.99 8.07
C GLU A 651 -8.50 6.78 6.82
N GLY A 652 -9.07 7.96 6.56
CA GLY A 652 -8.61 8.88 5.51
C GLY A 652 -9.39 10.20 5.50
N GLY A 653 -8.71 11.34 5.31
CA GLY A 653 -9.29 12.69 5.32
C GLY A 653 -8.90 13.53 6.54
N PHE A 654 -9.76 14.45 6.95
CA PHE A 654 -9.47 15.31 8.11
C PHE A 654 -10.62 15.45 9.09
N ARG A 655 -10.25 15.60 10.36
CA ARG A 655 -11.15 15.96 11.45
C ARG A 655 -10.46 16.86 12.48
N PHE A 656 -10.91 18.10 12.57
CA PHE A 656 -10.45 19.06 13.57
C PHE A 656 -11.47 20.21 13.70
N LYS A 657 -11.29 21.11 14.68
CA LYS A 657 -12.07 22.35 14.75
C LYS A 657 -11.25 23.52 14.22
N ALA A 658 -11.80 24.25 13.26
CA ALA A 658 -11.30 25.58 12.92
C ALA A 658 -11.88 26.60 13.91
N ARG A 659 -11.08 27.52 14.44
CA ARG A 659 -11.50 28.43 15.52
C ARG A 659 -11.48 29.89 15.11
N PHE A 660 -12.47 30.63 15.57
CA PHE A 660 -12.57 32.09 15.41
C PHE A 660 -13.32 32.71 16.60
N PRO A 661 -13.25 34.05 16.77
CA PRO A 661 -13.97 34.73 17.85
C PRO A 661 -15.45 34.35 17.90
N PRO A 662 -16.03 34.06 19.08
CA PRO A 662 -17.42 33.63 19.12
C PRO A 662 -18.40 34.71 18.61
N ALA A 663 -19.41 34.33 17.84
CA ALA A 663 -20.50 35.20 17.39
C ALA A 663 -21.90 34.56 17.52
N ASP A 664 -22.94 35.39 17.48
CA ASP A 664 -24.33 34.90 17.42
C ASP A 664 -24.76 34.60 15.98
N GLU A 665 -24.02 35.10 15.00
CA GLU A 665 -24.31 34.94 13.58
C GLU A 665 -23.02 34.89 12.80
N TYR A 666 -22.88 33.88 11.94
CA TYR A 666 -21.79 33.76 10.98
C TYR A 666 -22.29 33.25 9.64
N TYR A 667 -21.56 33.64 8.61
CA TYR A 667 -21.60 33.08 7.28
C TYR A 667 -20.29 32.34 7.07
N MET A 668 -20.35 31.10 6.62
CA MET A 668 -19.19 30.37 6.12
C MET A 668 -19.41 29.98 4.67
N ALA A 669 -18.34 29.82 3.92
CA ALA A 669 -18.41 29.25 2.60
C ALA A 669 -17.11 28.55 2.24
N PHE A 670 -17.21 27.53 1.40
CA PHE A 670 -16.08 26.80 0.84
C PHE A 670 -16.46 26.28 -0.54
N ASP A 671 -15.45 25.99 -1.34
CA ASP A 671 -15.63 25.39 -2.64
C ASP A 671 -15.24 23.91 -2.56
N ILE A 672 -15.99 23.06 -3.25
CA ILE A 672 -15.73 21.62 -3.35
C ILE A 672 -15.74 21.16 -4.81
N PHE A 673 -14.86 20.21 -5.13
CA PHE A 673 -14.87 19.45 -6.37
C PHE A 673 -14.76 17.95 -6.11
N ILE A 674 -15.59 17.16 -6.78
CA ILE A 674 -15.47 15.70 -6.86
C ILE A 674 -15.30 15.28 -8.33
N PRO A 675 -14.35 14.40 -8.67
CA PRO A 675 -14.13 13.92 -10.04
C PRO A 675 -15.31 13.12 -10.62
N ASP A 676 -15.36 12.98 -11.95
CA ASP A 676 -16.42 12.23 -12.66
C ASP A 676 -16.54 10.76 -12.22
N ASN A 677 -15.41 10.13 -11.89
CA ASN A 677 -15.34 8.74 -11.44
C ASN A 677 -15.54 8.55 -9.93
N TYR A 678 -15.90 9.60 -9.18
CA TYR A 678 -16.11 9.52 -7.73
C TYR A 678 -17.28 8.60 -7.38
N GLU A 679 -17.04 7.54 -6.62
CA GLU A 679 -18.01 6.64 -6.03
C GLU A 679 -18.70 7.30 -4.82
N LEU A 680 -20.03 7.25 -4.80
CA LEU A 680 -20.80 7.82 -3.70
C LEU A 680 -21.19 6.71 -2.75
N ILE A 681 -20.58 6.73 -1.58
CA ILE A 681 -20.90 5.80 -0.50
C ILE A 681 -22.14 6.26 0.29
N ALA A 682 -22.62 5.49 1.26
CA ALA A 682 -23.84 5.80 1.99
C ALA A 682 -23.87 7.20 2.62
N ALA A 683 -22.76 7.65 3.22
CA ALA A 683 -22.70 8.94 3.91
C ALA A 683 -21.28 9.49 4.03
N GLU A 684 -21.05 10.71 3.55
CA GLU A 684 -19.79 11.43 3.69
C GLU A 684 -20.03 12.76 4.41
N LYS A 685 -19.34 13.00 5.52
CA LYS A 685 -19.47 14.20 6.35
C LYS A 685 -18.56 15.30 5.84
N MET A 686 -19.02 16.53 5.96
CA MET A 686 -18.38 17.70 5.36
C MET A 686 -18.39 18.92 6.29
N PRO A 687 -17.52 19.93 6.06
CA PRO A 687 -17.36 21.05 6.99
C PRO A 687 -18.63 21.86 7.25
N GLY A 688 -18.84 22.32 8.48
CA GLY A 688 -19.97 23.18 8.83
C GLY A 688 -19.85 23.90 10.18
N LEU A 689 -20.63 24.95 10.41
CA LEU A 689 -20.56 25.78 11.62
C LEU A 689 -20.98 25.01 12.87
N MET A 690 -20.31 25.31 13.99
CA MET A 690 -20.56 24.65 15.28
C MET A 690 -20.36 25.57 16.49
N TYR A 691 -20.76 25.07 17.64
CA TYR A 691 -20.31 25.50 18.97
C TYR A 691 -19.82 24.27 19.75
N GLY A 692 -18.93 24.48 20.73
CA GLY A 692 -18.51 23.45 21.68
C GLY A 692 -17.34 22.59 21.19
N THR A 693 -17.03 21.51 21.90
CA THR A 693 -15.99 20.57 21.46
C THR A 693 -16.51 19.67 20.33
N LEU A 694 -15.61 19.02 19.59
CA LEU A 694 -15.99 18.08 18.54
C LEU A 694 -16.92 16.97 19.08
N LEU A 695 -16.65 16.49 20.29
CA LEU A 695 -17.46 15.45 20.95
C LEU A 695 -18.80 16.01 21.45
N ASP A 696 -18.83 17.21 22.06
CA ASP A 696 -20.07 17.81 22.57
C ASP A 696 -21.05 18.21 21.45
N ALA A 697 -20.53 18.51 20.27
CA ALA A 697 -21.28 18.86 19.07
C ALA A 697 -21.56 17.65 18.16
N SER A 698 -21.21 16.45 18.62
CA SER A 698 -21.49 15.17 17.97
C SER A 698 -21.83 14.13 19.03
N HIS A 699 -21.37 12.89 18.87
CA HIS A 699 -21.53 11.82 19.83
C HIS A 699 -20.38 10.83 19.70
N ALA A 700 -20.14 10.06 20.77
CA ALA A 700 -19.28 8.90 20.70
C ALA A 700 -19.90 7.83 19.79
N TYR A 701 -19.05 7.01 19.18
CA TYR A 701 -19.48 5.78 18.50
C TYR A 701 -20.31 4.93 19.49
N GLU A 702 -21.45 4.39 19.04
CA GLU A 702 -22.43 3.57 19.81
C GLU A 702 -23.39 4.28 20.77
N VAL A 703 -23.15 5.55 21.09
CA VAL A 703 -24.14 6.33 21.83
C VAL A 703 -25.15 6.87 20.83
N LEU A 704 -26.39 6.38 20.89
CA LEU A 704 -27.49 7.03 20.19
C LEU A 704 -27.68 8.44 20.79
N PRO A 705 -27.43 9.51 20.03
CA PRO A 705 -27.56 10.85 20.57
C PRO A 705 -29.04 11.15 20.87
N THR A 706 -29.29 11.93 21.91
CA THR A 706 -30.60 12.57 22.13
C THR A 706 -30.41 14.09 22.21
N PRO A 707 -31.42 14.89 21.87
CA PRO A 707 -31.34 16.34 21.98
C PRO A 707 -30.90 16.82 23.38
N GLU A 708 -31.34 16.13 24.44
CA GLU A 708 -30.97 16.46 25.83
C GLU A 708 -29.51 16.11 26.17
N GLY A 709 -28.92 15.16 25.44
CA GLY A 709 -27.54 14.72 25.63
C GLY A 709 -26.50 15.61 24.94
N VAL A 710 -26.91 16.38 23.93
CA VAL A 710 -26.02 17.28 23.19
C VAL A 710 -25.85 18.59 23.95
N LYS A 711 -24.60 18.91 24.30
CA LYS A 711 -24.26 20.12 25.08
C LYS A 711 -23.88 21.31 24.20
N ALA A 712 -23.86 21.09 22.88
CA ALA A 712 -23.48 22.07 21.89
C ALA A 712 -24.37 21.97 20.64
N PHE A 713 -23.95 22.52 19.50
CA PHE A 713 -24.68 22.34 18.24
C PHE A 713 -23.69 22.21 17.09
N SER A 714 -24.09 21.53 16.02
CA SER A 714 -23.38 21.50 14.75
C SER A 714 -24.35 21.51 13.58
N VAL A 715 -23.98 22.20 12.52
CA VAL A 715 -24.68 22.21 11.23
C VAL A 715 -23.65 21.82 10.18
N MET A 716 -23.33 20.53 10.12
CA MET A 716 -22.38 19.99 9.14
C MET A 716 -23.07 19.81 7.79
N HIS A 717 -22.29 19.61 6.73
CA HIS A 717 -22.85 19.15 5.46
C HIS A 717 -22.64 17.65 5.30
N GLN A 718 -23.39 17.04 4.39
CA GLN A 718 -23.26 15.63 4.08
C GLN A 718 -23.59 15.34 2.62
N LEU A 719 -22.73 14.53 1.99
CA LEU A 719 -22.98 13.93 0.68
C LEU A 719 -23.52 12.49 0.90
N LEU A 720 -24.58 12.14 0.17
CA LEU A 720 -25.34 10.91 0.36
C LEU A 720 -25.44 10.09 -0.93
N GLY A 721 -25.00 8.84 -0.87
CA GLY A 721 -25.21 7.81 -1.88
C GLY A 721 -26.65 7.26 -1.90
N ALA A 722 -26.82 6.11 -2.56
CA ALA A 722 -28.13 5.49 -2.79
C ALA A 722 -28.85 5.05 -1.50
N GLU A 723 -28.09 4.63 -0.48
CA GLU A 723 -28.58 3.83 0.65
C GLU A 723 -28.32 4.49 2.03
N PRO A 724 -29.01 5.59 2.33
CA PRO A 724 -29.68 5.64 3.64
C PRO A 724 -31.16 6.05 3.59
N TYR A 725 -31.65 6.45 2.42
CA TYR A 725 -33.03 6.90 2.19
C TYR A 725 -33.57 6.29 0.89
N SER A 726 -34.08 5.07 0.99
CA SER A 726 -34.59 4.31 -0.16
C SER A 726 -35.62 5.13 -0.96
N GLY A 727 -35.40 5.23 -2.27
CA GLY A 727 -36.29 5.92 -3.21
C GLY A 727 -35.92 7.36 -3.62
N LEU A 728 -34.85 7.97 -3.07
CA LEU A 728 -34.44 9.35 -3.41
C LEU A 728 -33.33 9.46 -4.49
N GLY A 729 -32.71 8.35 -4.89
CA GLY A 729 -31.57 8.31 -5.83
C GLY A 729 -30.25 8.81 -5.23
N GLU A 730 -29.19 8.91 -6.04
CA GLU A 730 -27.79 9.22 -5.62
C GLU A 730 -27.41 10.71 -5.70
N ASN A 731 -26.23 11.10 -5.18
CA ASN A 731 -25.67 12.47 -5.22
C ASN A 731 -26.45 13.50 -4.40
N LYS A 732 -27.16 13.11 -3.33
CA LYS A 732 -27.94 14.09 -2.56
C LYS A 732 -27.01 14.83 -1.61
N PHE A 733 -27.25 16.12 -1.43
CA PHE A 733 -26.53 16.95 -0.47
C PHE A 733 -27.49 17.40 0.63
N SER A 734 -27.01 17.41 1.88
CA SER A 734 -27.83 17.80 3.03
C SER A 734 -27.04 18.61 4.05
N SER A 735 -27.76 19.39 4.86
CA SER A 735 -27.26 19.81 6.16
C SER A 735 -27.57 18.70 7.17
N TYR A 736 -26.56 18.29 7.93
CA TYR A 736 -26.62 17.29 8.99
C TYR A 736 -26.54 17.99 10.35
N VAL A 737 -27.67 18.02 11.06
CA VAL A 737 -27.92 18.94 12.17
C VAL A 737 -27.98 18.24 13.53
N TYR A 738 -27.26 18.81 14.48
CA TYR A 738 -27.40 18.60 15.92
C TYR A 738 -27.75 19.93 16.57
N ASP A 739 -28.91 20.01 17.20
CA ASP A 739 -29.37 21.18 17.94
C ASP A 739 -30.15 20.75 19.20
N ALA A 740 -30.78 21.69 19.89
CA ALA A 740 -31.47 21.43 21.16
C ALA A 740 -32.81 20.69 20.99
N ASP A 741 -33.34 20.58 19.76
CA ASP A 741 -34.61 19.90 19.46
C ASP A 741 -34.39 18.57 18.72
N VAL A 742 -33.36 18.47 17.88
CA VAL A 742 -33.09 17.32 17.01
C VAL A 742 -31.60 17.00 16.91
N VAL A 743 -31.31 15.73 16.71
CA VAL A 743 -29.96 15.21 16.48
C VAL A 743 -29.98 14.28 15.27
N MET A 744 -28.86 14.19 14.56
CA MET A 744 -28.73 13.37 13.35
C MET A 744 -29.79 13.68 12.28
N ARG A 745 -30.24 14.94 12.18
CA ARG A 745 -31.29 15.32 11.24
C ARG A 745 -30.71 15.79 9.91
N ASP A 746 -31.14 15.18 8.83
CA ASP A 746 -30.87 15.64 7.47
C ASP A 746 -31.92 16.66 7.00
N ILE A 747 -31.43 17.78 6.46
CA ILE A 747 -32.20 18.74 5.66
C ILE A 747 -31.68 18.62 4.22
N ILE A 748 -32.46 18.00 3.34
CA ILE A 748 -32.02 17.74 1.97
C ILE A 748 -32.10 19.05 1.17
N PHE A 749 -31.07 19.32 0.36
CA PHE A 749 -31.01 20.52 -0.47
C PHE A 749 -32.06 20.42 -1.59
N ASP A 750 -32.90 21.44 -1.67
CA ASP A 750 -34.07 21.44 -2.54
C ASP A 750 -34.25 22.82 -3.17
N THR A 751 -34.29 22.82 -4.50
CA THR A 751 -34.37 24.04 -5.30
C THR A 751 -35.77 24.68 -5.31
N ALA A 752 -36.81 23.92 -4.96
CA ALA A 752 -38.20 24.35 -4.97
C ALA A 752 -38.75 24.59 -3.55
N THR A 753 -38.34 23.76 -2.58
CA THR A 753 -38.78 23.86 -1.18
C THR A 753 -37.63 23.86 -0.18
N PRO A 754 -37.04 25.02 0.17
CA PRO A 754 -35.89 25.11 1.09
C PRO A 754 -36.13 24.69 2.57
N GLU A 755 -37.13 23.86 2.89
CA GLU A 755 -37.41 23.34 4.24
C GLU A 755 -37.70 21.82 4.27
N THR A 756 -37.26 21.07 3.24
CA THR A 756 -37.54 19.63 3.11
C THR A 756 -36.80 18.79 4.15
N ASN A 757 -37.43 18.65 5.31
CA ASN A 757 -36.97 17.79 6.39
C ASN A 757 -37.31 16.32 6.06
N VAL A 758 -36.30 15.50 5.79
CA VAL A 758 -36.49 14.07 5.50
C VAL A 758 -35.95 13.23 6.67
N THR A 759 -36.70 12.20 7.07
CA THR A 759 -36.22 11.13 7.97
C THR A 759 -36.41 9.78 7.30
N SER A 760 -35.70 8.76 7.78
CA SER A 760 -35.89 7.39 7.33
C SER A 760 -37.37 7.00 7.48
N GLY A 761 -37.99 6.53 6.39
CA GLY A 761 -39.42 6.17 6.35
C GLY A 761 -40.43 7.31 6.15
N SER A 762 -39.98 8.56 5.95
CA SER A 762 -40.87 9.65 5.52
C SER A 762 -41.23 9.52 4.02
N ASN A 763 -42.39 10.06 3.61
CA ASN A 763 -42.73 10.10 2.18
C ASN A 763 -41.64 10.88 1.42
N PRO A 764 -41.07 10.33 0.34
CA PRO A 764 -40.00 10.97 -0.38
C PRO A 764 -40.49 12.31 -0.97
N PRO A 765 -39.75 13.43 -0.80
CA PRO A 765 -40.03 14.66 -1.52
C PRO A 765 -39.96 14.47 -3.04
N ASP A 766 -40.46 15.44 -3.81
CA ASP A 766 -40.43 15.37 -5.27
C ASP A 766 -38.98 15.30 -5.75
N ALA A 767 -38.57 14.11 -6.20
CA ALA A 767 -37.21 13.80 -6.61
C ALA A 767 -36.69 14.67 -7.76
N GLN A 768 -37.57 15.38 -8.48
CA GLN A 768 -37.20 16.32 -9.55
C GLN A 768 -36.64 17.65 -9.03
N THR A 769 -36.97 18.02 -7.78
CA THR A 769 -36.61 19.33 -7.20
C THR A 769 -35.37 19.29 -6.31
N LEU A 770 -34.96 18.08 -5.90
CA LEU A 770 -33.77 17.85 -5.09
C LEU A 770 -32.50 18.25 -5.85
N TRP A 771 -31.68 19.05 -5.20
CA TRP A 771 -30.37 19.39 -5.73
C TRP A 771 -29.41 18.19 -5.57
N ARG A 772 -28.60 17.97 -6.60
CA ARG A 772 -27.62 16.89 -6.63
C ARG A 772 -26.24 17.45 -6.89
N MET A 773 -25.25 16.96 -6.15
CA MET A 773 -23.85 17.34 -6.34
C MET A 773 -23.41 16.96 -7.76
N PRO A 774 -23.03 17.92 -8.62
CA PRO A 774 -22.42 17.61 -9.90
C PRO A 774 -21.00 17.07 -9.71
N LYS A 775 -20.63 16.10 -10.54
CA LYS A 775 -19.25 15.62 -10.65
C LYS A 775 -18.50 16.39 -11.74
N GLY A 776 -17.17 16.45 -11.61
CA GLY A 776 -16.29 17.14 -12.56
C GLY A 776 -16.41 18.66 -12.53
N GLN A 777 -17.04 19.24 -11.50
CA GLN A 777 -17.30 20.69 -11.41
C GLN A 777 -17.06 21.21 -10.00
N TRP A 778 -16.50 22.42 -9.92
CA TRP A 778 -16.41 23.15 -8.66
C TRP A 778 -17.77 23.70 -8.26
N VAL A 779 -18.11 23.54 -6.98
CA VAL A 779 -19.35 23.99 -6.39
C VAL A 779 -19.03 24.81 -5.16
N ARG A 780 -19.59 26.02 -5.07
CA ARG A 780 -19.52 26.84 -3.86
C ARG A 780 -20.71 26.57 -2.96
N ILE A 781 -20.41 26.16 -1.73
CA ILE A 781 -21.37 26.01 -0.64
C ILE A 781 -21.23 27.22 0.27
N GLU A 782 -22.33 27.93 0.53
CA GLU A 782 -22.40 28.99 1.54
C GLU A 782 -23.44 28.63 2.59
N GLN A 783 -23.10 28.79 3.87
CA GLN A 783 -23.94 28.52 5.01
C GLN A 783 -24.01 29.75 5.91
N ARG A 784 -25.21 30.08 6.36
CA ARG A 784 -25.49 31.05 7.43
C ARG A 784 -26.09 30.30 8.60
N VAL A 785 -25.47 30.45 9.76
CA VAL A 785 -26.07 30.06 11.03
C VAL A 785 -26.26 31.29 11.89
N LYS A 786 -27.48 31.46 12.40
CA LYS A 786 -27.83 32.47 13.40
C LYS A 786 -28.43 31.80 14.62
N GLN A 787 -27.84 32.06 15.78
CA GLN A 787 -28.35 31.60 17.07
C GLN A 787 -29.76 32.14 17.34
N ASN A 788 -30.59 31.32 17.99
CA ASN A 788 -31.89 31.76 18.47
C ASN A 788 -31.75 32.73 19.66
N THR A 789 -32.81 33.50 19.91
CA THR A 789 -32.93 34.33 21.10
C THR A 789 -33.05 33.42 22.33
N ALA A 790 -32.13 33.56 23.30
CA ALA A 790 -32.25 32.85 24.56
C ALA A 790 -33.29 33.54 25.46
N THR A 791 -34.29 32.80 25.95
CA THR A 791 -35.44 33.40 26.67
C THR A 791 -35.35 33.39 28.19
N SER A 792 -34.33 32.78 28.83
CA SER A 792 -34.19 32.92 30.29
C SER A 792 -32.76 32.74 30.82
N THR A 793 -32.50 33.27 32.01
CA THR A 793 -31.29 33.04 32.84
C THR A 793 -31.25 31.64 33.46
N ASP A 794 -32.31 30.87 33.25
CA ASP A 794 -32.73 29.67 33.97
C ASP A 794 -32.94 28.49 33.02
N GLY A 795 -32.49 28.62 31.76
CA GLY A 795 -32.26 27.50 30.84
C GLY A 795 -33.47 27.01 30.04
N VAL A 796 -34.61 27.69 30.08
CA VAL A 796 -35.82 27.31 29.32
C VAL A 796 -36.00 28.26 28.12
N GLY A 797 -35.21 28.00 27.07
CA GLY A 797 -35.16 28.78 25.84
C GLY A 797 -36.08 28.28 24.72
N ASP A 798 -37.40 28.48 24.73
CA ASP A 798 -38.32 27.79 23.79
C ASP A 798 -38.48 28.41 22.37
N LEU A 799 -37.76 29.50 22.05
CA LEU A 799 -37.91 30.16 20.75
C LEU A 799 -37.10 29.48 19.64
N ARG A 800 -37.78 29.16 18.53
CA ARG A 800 -37.22 28.63 17.28
C ARG A 800 -36.99 29.75 16.27
N ASP A 801 -36.34 30.84 16.68
CA ASP A 801 -36.02 31.98 15.82
C ASP A 801 -34.55 31.98 15.35
N GLY A 802 -33.79 30.92 15.67
CA GLY A 802 -32.51 30.63 15.05
C GLY A 802 -32.67 30.26 13.58
N ILE A 803 -31.63 30.45 12.78
CA ILE A 803 -31.67 30.33 11.33
C ILE A 803 -30.55 29.42 10.85
N ILE A 804 -30.90 28.46 9.99
CA ILE A 804 -29.98 27.83 9.04
C ILE A 804 -30.41 28.32 7.66
N GLN A 805 -29.51 28.94 6.91
CA GLN A 805 -29.72 29.18 5.49
C GLN A 805 -28.50 28.72 4.71
N GLU A 806 -28.71 28.00 3.62
CA GLU A 806 -27.61 27.47 2.82
C GLU A 806 -27.88 27.71 1.34
N TRP A 807 -26.82 28.06 0.63
CA TRP A 807 -26.83 28.34 -0.79
C TRP A 807 -25.80 27.48 -1.51
N VAL A 808 -26.15 27.08 -2.72
CA VAL A 808 -25.23 26.47 -3.66
C VAL A 808 -25.09 27.41 -4.85
N ASN A 809 -23.87 27.85 -5.14
CA ASN A 809 -23.58 28.80 -6.22
C ASN A 809 -24.53 30.03 -6.19
N GLY A 810 -24.86 30.50 -4.97
CA GLY A 810 -25.75 31.64 -4.73
C GLY A 810 -27.26 31.32 -4.78
N GLN A 811 -27.68 30.13 -5.17
CA GLN A 811 -29.08 29.69 -5.12
C GLN A 811 -29.42 29.12 -3.74
N LEU A 812 -30.49 29.63 -3.11
CA LEU A 812 -30.94 29.19 -1.79
C LEU A 812 -31.50 27.76 -1.86
N MET A 813 -30.95 26.87 -1.03
CA MET A 813 -31.31 25.45 -0.94
C MET A 813 -31.92 25.07 0.41
N VAL A 814 -31.56 25.79 1.48
CA VAL A 814 -32.09 25.59 2.83
C VAL A 814 -32.43 26.95 3.44
N ASP A 815 -33.58 27.07 4.10
CA ASP A 815 -33.99 28.19 4.95
C ASP A 815 -34.85 27.66 6.10
N SER A 816 -34.22 27.23 7.18
CA SER A 816 -34.87 26.53 8.28
C SER A 816 -34.78 27.32 9.60
N ARG A 817 -35.83 27.19 10.42
CA ARG A 817 -35.92 27.80 11.76
C ARG A 817 -35.63 26.78 12.87
N ARG A 818 -34.72 27.13 13.79
CA ARG A 818 -34.12 26.19 14.77
C ARG A 818 -33.97 26.79 16.16
N ARG A 819 -33.76 25.90 17.14
CA ARG A 819 -33.36 26.21 18.52
C ARG A 819 -32.00 25.56 18.78
N PHE A 820 -30.94 26.37 18.80
CA PHE A 820 -29.56 25.93 19.04
C PHE A 820 -29.15 26.02 20.50
N ARG A 821 -29.66 27.03 21.23
CA ARG A 821 -29.21 27.35 22.59
C ARG A 821 -30.37 27.67 23.52
N SER A 822 -30.14 27.42 24.80
CA SER A 822 -31.01 27.88 25.90
C SER A 822 -30.44 29.11 26.64
N VAL A 823 -29.14 29.38 26.51
CA VAL A 823 -28.42 30.46 27.20
C VAL A 823 -27.52 31.24 26.23
N ASN A 824 -27.37 32.55 26.46
CA ASN A 824 -26.60 33.45 25.58
C ASN A 824 -25.08 33.21 25.57
N THR A 825 -24.56 32.39 26.49
CA THR A 825 -23.14 32.03 26.52
C THR A 825 -22.75 31.04 25.43
N MET A 826 -23.72 30.29 24.87
CA MET A 826 -23.49 29.41 23.72
C MET A 826 -23.49 30.24 22.44
N ARG A 827 -22.34 30.31 21.77
CA ARG A 827 -22.11 31.17 20.59
C ARG A 827 -21.27 30.42 19.57
N ILE A 828 -21.53 30.63 18.29
CA ILE A 828 -20.80 29.98 17.19
C ILE A 828 -19.32 30.30 17.33
N ASP A 829 -18.46 29.31 17.50
CA ASP A 829 -17.04 29.49 17.84
C ASP A 829 -16.07 28.72 16.93
N GLY A 830 -16.60 27.99 15.94
CA GLY A 830 -15.77 27.29 14.98
C GLY A 830 -16.51 26.68 13.81
N ILE A 831 -15.73 26.06 12.93
CA ILE A 831 -16.18 25.09 11.93
C ILE A 831 -15.76 23.72 12.42
N PHE A 832 -16.69 22.77 12.37
CA PHE A 832 -16.36 21.35 12.45
C PHE A 832 -15.75 20.96 11.11
N MET A 833 -14.42 20.99 11.01
CA MET A 833 -13.71 20.55 9.81
C MET A 833 -13.74 19.03 9.80
N TYR A 834 -14.52 18.48 8.88
CA TYR A 834 -14.82 17.05 8.81
C TYR A 834 -14.89 16.66 7.34
N SER A 835 -14.06 15.74 6.89
CA SER A 835 -14.19 15.02 5.60
C SER A 835 -13.85 13.55 5.87
N TYR A 836 -14.84 12.77 6.31
CA TYR A 836 -14.78 11.29 6.42
C TYR A 836 -16.09 10.67 5.93
N TYR A 837 -15.97 9.40 5.57
CA TYR A 837 -17.11 8.51 5.45
C TYR A 837 -17.70 8.18 6.81
N GLY A 838 -18.93 8.66 7.02
CA GLY A 838 -19.71 8.40 8.22
C GLY A 838 -20.39 7.03 8.15
N GLY A 839 -20.89 6.59 9.31
CA GLY A 839 -21.51 5.27 9.46
C GLY A 839 -20.59 4.30 10.18
N ASP A 840 -21.01 3.03 10.21
CA ASP A 840 -20.22 1.94 10.76
C ASP A 840 -19.07 1.62 9.78
N PRO A 841 -17.80 1.82 10.17
CA PRO A 841 -16.67 1.59 9.26
C PRO A 841 -16.50 0.12 8.88
N THR A 842 -17.15 -0.81 9.58
CA THR A 842 -17.16 -2.24 9.23
C THR A 842 -18.14 -2.58 8.11
N ASP A 843 -19.08 -1.68 7.78
CA ASP A 843 -20.03 -1.91 6.70
C ASP A 843 -19.42 -1.56 5.34
N ALA A 844 -19.57 -2.45 4.37
CA ALA A 844 -19.10 -2.24 3.00
C ALA A 844 -19.72 -1.00 2.35
N ILE A 845 -20.95 -0.63 2.74
CA ILE A 845 -21.67 0.50 2.16
C ILE A 845 -21.07 1.88 2.50
N ASN A 846 -20.25 1.94 3.54
CA ASN A 846 -19.56 3.15 3.99
C ASN A 846 -18.12 3.22 3.45
N ARG A 847 -17.72 2.31 2.57
CA ARG A 847 -16.35 2.16 2.07
C ARG A 847 -16.33 2.17 0.54
N PRO A 848 -15.48 2.98 -0.11
CA PRO A 848 -15.41 3.00 -1.56
C PRO A 848 -14.67 1.76 -2.05
N ALA A 849 -15.07 1.20 -3.18
CA ALA A 849 -14.40 0.07 -3.80
C ALA A 849 -13.02 0.45 -4.36
N GLN A 850 -12.81 1.74 -4.67
CA GLN A 850 -11.57 2.28 -5.23
C GLN A 850 -11.08 3.51 -4.46
N THR A 851 -9.77 3.77 -4.54
CA THR A 851 -9.21 5.01 -3.99
C THR A 851 -9.69 6.19 -4.83
N GLN A 852 -10.16 7.24 -4.17
CA GLN A 852 -10.74 8.41 -4.82
C GLN A 852 -10.37 9.71 -4.11
N PHE A 853 -10.59 10.83 -4.80
CA PHE A 853 -10.13 12.15 -4.37
C PHE A 853 -11.27 13.14 -4.27
N GLU A 854 -11.29 13.89 -3.18
CA GLU A 854 -12.18 15.02 -2.94
C GLU A 854 -11.32 16.28 -2.79
N TYR A 855 -11.77 17.42 -3.28
CA TYR A 855 -10.96 18.64 -3.30
C TYR A 855 -11.71 19.82 -2.69
N TYR A 856 -11.00 20.63 -1.91
CA TYR A 856 -11.52 21.79 -1.21
C TYR A 856 -10.67 23.03 -1.46
N ASP A 857 -11.33 24.20 -1.50
CA ASP A 857 -10.67 25.48 -1.64
C ASP A 857 -11.53 26.64 -1.07
N ASN A 858 -10.93 27.82 -0.89
CA ASN A 858 -11.58 29.09 -0.53
C ASN A 858 -12.53 29.01 0.68
N PHE A 859 -12.02 28.51 1.81
CA PHE A 859 -12.73 28.59 3.08
C PHE A 859 -12.80 30.03 3.56
N ILE A 860 -14.00 30.57 3.72
CA ILE A 860 -14.25 31.93 4.18
C ILE A 860 -15.22 31.88 5.35
N VAL A 861 -14.94 32.62 6.42
CA VAL A 861 -15.92 32.93 7.49
C VAL A 861 -16.08 34.43 7.58
N SER A 862 -17.31 34.92 7.64
CA SER A 862 -17.62 36.35 7.71
C SER A 862 -18.83 36.64 8.60
N THR A 863 -18.84 37.83 9.23
CA THR A 863 -20.02 38.33 9.96
C THR A 863 -21.10 38.90 9.04
N SER A 864 -20.91 38.85 7.72
CA SER A 864 -21.91 39.23 6.71
C SER A 864 -21.92 38.26 5.54
N ARG A 865 -23.02 38.24 4.79
CA ARG A 865 -23.18 37.38 3.60
C ARG A 865 -22.00 37.50 2.64
N ILE A 866 -21.50 36.36 2.18
CA ILE A 866 -20.26 36.25 1.40
C ILE A 866 -20.56 36.43 -0.08
N THR A 867 -21.53 35.68 -0.61
CA THR A 867 -21.94 35.78 -2.01
C THR A 867 -23.18 36.67 -2.09
N ARG A 868 -23.11 37.76 -2.86
CA ARG A 868 -24.21 38.75 -2.96
C ARG A 868 -25.29 38.31 -3.92
#